data_AF-A0A952DAD4-F1
#
_entry.id   AF-A0A952DAD4-F1
#
_cell.length_a   1.000
_cell.length_b   1.000
_cell.length_c   1.000
_cell.angle_alpha   90.00
_cell.angle_beta   90.00
_cell.angle_gamma   90.00
#
_symmetry.space_group_name_H-M   'P 1'
#
loop_
_entity.id
_entity.type
_entity.pdbx_description
1 polymer ?
#
loop_
_entity_poly.entity_id
_entity_poly.type
_entity_poly.pdbx_seq_one_letter_code
_entity_poly.pdbx_strand_id
1 'polypeptide(L)'
;MTWRRALALLGAALAVALVVGRLAAGAYAEWAWYDALGASALWRARLGALVELRLGLFVTAFAFAFANLLGMRRSIVSLILPRRVANLHIGEVVPGRALTLTAAFLSLLVAAAVALPQGDWLVWLRAAWATPVGEIDPYLGRDLAFWVAWLPFERSLHAWAVLLAGVVGLTVMLLYALTPSVQFEHGRLHVSTWVRRHFALYSAVLLLLIAWGYRLDAYDLLLQGSGPGNAFSAFDHRVLYPYLFAVSIGTAGLGVLVAWTGWAGHQRAMLGALLLALVAGPVGRFTLPLLDLRVVNDRERTTEERPYAHARVLFTRRAFGVDEIVRGAAADSLRVDQSVIAHRVSGWDPAALAIAASDEPGVPPTPGAAAWRVAVGDSLRAVVPYGGDAPSSFGRLAVQELDPADADERGNPWPSGASPYSSLAPLAVGLGVDPVRLVADTLNHIAAPLLGGGWRRLGLAWGVRRLRLAFGATDEQRTRLLMRRDVRTRVRALYPFFSAGATPQAFVARDSLWWAVELFHTSNDYPLAEPLAVAGVTRRFAVAAGVAIVNAHSGQTFALVPRRPDAMTRWWRNRLPSLFVTRDGVDGDLLRELPPPVDRAAIQGTALARTGFRNDTLALRPLFQADDADLELLPGPPTPFVSSAAGQPLAWGSPAVDGLDRMRGVFVAVGGARPRTALVEQPDSVRWSSLLDRLQRTADS
;
A
#
# COMPACT_ATOMS: atom_id res chain seq x y z
N MET A 1 5.53 -29.94 46.85
CA MET A 1 4.90 -29.15 45.77
C MET A 1 3.45 -29.64 45.67
N THR A 2 2.44 -28.81 45.90
CA THR A 2 1.04 -29.29 46.02
C THR A 2 0.48 -29.72 44.66
N TRP A 3 -0.33 -30.79 44.60
CA TRP A 3 -1.00 -31.29 43.38
C TRP A 3 -1.68 -30.19 42.55
N ARG A 4 -2.26 -29.18 43.23
CA ARG A 4 -2.82 -27.96 42.61
C ARG A 4 -1.80 -27.13 41.82
N ARG A 5 -0.58 -26.98 42.33
CA ARG A 5 0.52 -26.27 41.62
C ARG A 5 1.01 -27.08 40.42
N ALA A 6 1.07 -28.40 40.52
CA ALA A 6 1.45 -29.27 39.42
C ALA A 6 0.41 -29.21 38.27
N LEU A 7 -0.89 -29.29 38.59
CA LEU A 7 -1.97 -29.12 37.61
C LEU A 7 -1.97 -27.72 36.99
N ALA A 8 -1.73 -26.66 37.77
CA ALA A 8 -1.66 -25.29 37.25
C ALA A 8 -0.47 -25.11 36.29
N LEU A 9 0.71 -25.66 36.62
CA LEU A 9 1.88 -25.63 35.75
C LEU A 9 1.67 -26.45 34.48
N LEU A 10 1.03 -27.61 34.57
CA LEU A 10 0.71 -28.46 33.42
C LEU A 10 -0.31 -27.77 32.50
N GLY A 11 -1.34 -27.13 33.08
CA GLY A 11 -2.29 -26.31 32.34
C GLY A 11 -1.63 -25.10 31.66
N ALA A 12 -0.75 -24.40 32.36
CA ALA A 12 0.02 -23.29 31.79
C ALA A 12 0.95 -23.74 30.66
N ALA A 13 1.66 -24.85 30.85
CA ALA A 13 2.52 -25.44 29.82
C ALA A 13 1.72 -25.87 28.59
N LEU A 14 0.55 -26.47 28.78
CA LEU A 14 -0.36 -26.81 27.69
C LEU A 14 -0.86 -25.56 26.96
N ALA A 15 -1.27 -24.52 27.69
CA ALA A 15 -1.69 -23.26 27.08
C ALA A 15 -0.58 -22.63 26.23
N VAL A 16 0.65 -22.58 26.75
CA VAL A 16 1.83 -22.10 26.01
C VAL A 16 2.09 -22.97 24.78
N ALA A 17 2.04 -24.30 24.91
CA ALA A 17 2.23 -25.23 23.80
C ALA A 17 1.17 -25.06 22.71
N LEU A 18 -0.10 -24.82 23.08
CA LEU A 18 -1.18 -24.55 22.13
C LEU A 18 -0.99 -23.22 21.41
N VAL A 19 -0.55 -22.16 22.11
CA VAL A 19 -0.26 -20.85 21.49
C VAL A 19 0.94 -20.94 20.56
N VAL A 20 2.05 -21.54 21.00
CA VAL A 20 3.25 -21.73 20.16
C VAL A 20 2.95 -22.63 18.98
N GLY A 21 2.25 -23.74 19.20
CA GLY A 21 1.80 -24.66 18.14
C GLY A 21 0.88 -23.96 17.13
N ARG A 22 -0.03 -23.09 17.59
CA ARG A 22 -0.90 -22.27 16.74
C ARG A 22 -0.11 -21.33 15.85
N LEU A 23 0.89 -20.64 16.41
CA LEU A 23 1.76 -19.71 15.68
C LEU A 23 2.63 -20.46 14.66
N ALA A 24 3.22 -21.58 15.06
CA ALA A 24 4.02 -22.44 14.18
C ALA A 24 3.20 -23.02 13.03
N ALA A 25 1.98 -23.52 13.30
CA ALA A 25 1.07 -24.03 12.28
C ALA A 25 0.63 -22.93 11.31
N GLY A 26 0.38 -21.71 11.81
CA GLY A 26 0.09 -20.55 10.97
C GLY A 26 1.26 -20.19 10.06
N ALA A 27 2.48 -20.11 10.61
CA ALA A 27 3.70 -19.84 9.85
C ALA A 27 3.99 -20.93 8.81
N TYR A 28 3.75 -22.19 9.14
CA TYR A 28 3.89 -23.32 8.23
C TYR A 28 2.89 -23.25 7.06
N ALA A 29 1.61 -22.97 7.34
CA ALA A 29 0.59 -22.86 6.30
C ALA A 29 0.89 -21.70 5.33
N GLU A 30 1.35 -20.57 5.86
CA GLU A 30 1.85 -19.44 5.05
C GLU A 30 3.04 -19.87 4.20
N TRP A 31 4.08 -20.45 4.81
CA TRP A 31 5.28 -20.92 4.11
C TRP A 31 4.94 -21.89 2.99
N ALA A 32 4.10 -22.90 3.26
CA ALA A 32 3.72 -23.92 2.28
C ALA A 32 3.05 -23.30 1.05
N TRP A 33 2.21 -22.27 1.24
CA TRP A 33 1.59 -21.55 0.13
C TRP A 33 2.60 -20.79 -0.72
N TYR A 34 3.55 -20.07 -0.09
CA TYR A 34 4.60 -19.37 -0.82
C TYR A 34 5.53 -20.36 -1.54
N ASP A 35 5.88 -21.48 -0.91
CA ASP A 35 6.72 -22.53 -1.48
C ASP A 35 6.08 -23.16 -2.73
N ALA A 36 4.78 -23.47 -2.67
CA ALA A 36 4.02 -24.01 -3.80
C ALA A 36 3.95 -23.07 -5.02
N LEU A 37 4.25 -21.78 -4.84
CA LEU A 37 4.30 -20.75 -5.88
C LEU A 37 5.73 -20.34 -6.25
N GLY A 38 6.76 -21.01 -5.72
CA GLY A 38 8.18 -20.63 -5.94
C GLY A 38 8.60 -19.33 -5.24
N ALA A 39 7.80 -18.85 -4.29
CA ALA A 39 7.95 -17.59 -3.58
C ALA A 39 8.52 -17.74 -2.15
N SER A 40 9.19 -18.86 -1.85
CA SER A 40 9.77 -19.13 -0.53
C SER A 40 10.85 -18.11 -0.10
N ALA A 41 11.54 -17.50 -1.06
CA ALA A 41 12.49 -16.40 -0.81
C ALA A 41 11.80 -15.16 -0.23
N LEU A 42 10.62 -14.79 -0.75
CA LEU A 42 9.81 -13.68 -0.23
C LEU A 42 9.34 -13.95 1.19
N TRP A 43 8.87 -15.17 1.47
CA TRP A 43 8.44 -15.54 2.82
C TRP A 43 9.59 -15.43 3.83
N ARG A 44 10.79 -15.91 3.49
CA ARG A 44 11.99 -15.77 4.34
C ARG A 44 12.39 -14.31 4.54
N ALA A 45 12.37 -13.50 3.48
CA ALA A 45 12.67 -12.07 3.57
C ALA A 45 11.68 -11.33 4.49
N ARG A 46 10.38 -11.60 4.35
CA ARG A 46 9.33 -11.05 5.22
C ARG A 46 9.51 -11.47 6.67
N LEU A 47 9.76 -12.76 6.93
CA LEU A 47 9.95 -13.27 8.29
C LEU A 47 11.20 -12.67 8.93
N GLY A 48 12.32 -12.63 8.21
CA GLY A 48 13.58 -12.02 8.67
C GLY A 48 13.38 -10.55 9.04
N ALA A 49 12.78 -9.77 8.14
CA ALA A 49 12.49 -8.35 8.37
C ALA A 49 11.59 -8.10 9.59
N LEU A 50 10.55 -8.95 9.79
CA LEU A 50 9.68 -8.85 10.97
C LEU A 50 10.43 -9.18 12.26
N VAL A 51 11.28 -10.21 12.26
CA VAL A 51 12.06 -10.61 13.43
C VAL A 51 13.07 -9.53 13.78
N GLU A 52 13.82 -9.02 12.79
CA GLU A 52 14.79 -7.93 12.98
C GLU A 52 14.15 -6.68 13.57
N LEU A 53 13.05 -6.21 12.95
CA LEU A 53 12.33 -5.02 13.40
C LEU A 53 11.81 -5.19 14.84
N ARG A 54 11.13 -6.30 15.12
CA ARG A 54 10.52 -6.55 16.44
C ARG A 54 11.58 -6.77 17.51
N LEU A 55 12.64 -7.50 17.19
CA LEU A 55 13.73 -7.75 18.14
C LEU A 55 14.50 -6.46 18.46
N GLY A 56 14.84 -5.66 17.43
CA GLY A 56 15.52 -4.38 17.62
C GLY A 56 14.70 -3.41 18.47
N LEU A 57 13.40 -3.29 18.19
CA LEU A 57 12.49 -2.46 18.99
C LEU A 57 12.30 -3.02 20.40
N PHE A 58 12.17 -4.33 20.56
CA PHE A 58 12.03 -4.99 21.87
C PHE A 58 13.26 -4.73 22.75
N VAL A 59 14.48 -4.94 22.23
CA VAL A 59 15.72 -4.73 22.97
C VAL A 59 15.86 -3.26 23.38
N THR A 60 15.59 -2.33 22.45
CA THR A 60 15.66 -0.89 22.72
C THR A 60 14.63 -0.45 23.75
N ALA A 61 13.38 -0.90 23.61
CA ALA A 61 12.30 -0.59 24.54
C ALA A 61 12.55 -1.17 25.93
N PHE A 62 13.04 -2.42 26.00
CA PHE A 62 13.42 -3.07 27.25
C PHE A 62 14.52 -2.29 27.94
N ALA A 63 15.62 -1.97 27.24
CA ALA A 63 16.75 -1.24 27.81
C ALA A 63 16.32 0.14 28.34
N PHE A 64 15.54 0.89 27.56
CA PHE A 64 15.06 2.22 27.95
C PHE A 64 14.08 2.16 29.14
N ALA A 65 13.09 1.26 29.10
CA ALA A 65 12.15 1.09 30.21
C ALA A 65 12.87 0.59 31.48
N PHE A 66 13.79 -0.36 31.34
CA PHE A 66 14.54 -0.92 32.46
C PHE A 66 15.45 0.11 33.11
N ALA A 67 16.16 0.92 32.32
CA ALA A 67 16.98 2.01 32.84
C ALA A 67 16.15 3.02 33.65
N ASN A 68 14.96 3.38 33.16
CA ASN A 68 14.07 4.30 33.84
C ASN A 68 13.47 3.70 35.12
N LEU A 69 12.95 2.47 35.08
CA LEU A 69 12.38 1.82 36.26
C LEU A 69 13.44 1.47 37.31
N LEU A 70 14.66 1.14 36.89
CA LEU A 70 15.80 0.95 37.80
C LEU A 70 16.22 2.27 38.45
N GLY A 71 16.11 3.40 37.73
CA GLY A 71 16.26 4.74 38.28
C GLY A 71 15.28 5.02 39.43
N MET A 72 14.04 4.56 39.31
CA MET A 72 13.02 4.68 40.36
C MET A 72 13.38 3.88 41.63
N ARG A 73 13.93 2.66 41.48
CA ARG A 73 14.35 1.83 42.61
C ARG A 73 15.24 2.59 43.60
N ARG A 74 16.12 3.46 43.11
CA ARG A 74 17.02 4.27 43.96
C ARG A 74 16.28 5.29 44.85
N SER A 75 15.03 5.63 44.51
CA SER A 75 14.18 6.53 45.30
C SER A 75 13.31 5.83 46.34
N ILE A 76 13.16 4.50 46.27
CA ILE A 76 12.32 3.72 47.18
C ILE A 76 13.19 3.29 48.37
N VAL A 77 13.25 4.10 49.43
CA VAL A 77 14.06 3.83 50.62
C VAL A 77 13.42 2.74 51.52
N SER A 78 12.09 2.63 51.55
CA SER A 78 11.39 1.49 52.17
C SER A 78 9.91 1.46 51.73
N LEU A 79 9.54 0.52 50.87
CA LEU A 79 8.13 0.24 50.57
C LEU A 79 7.64 -0.72 51.66
N ILE A 80 6.95 -0.16 52.66
CA ILE A 80 6.39 -0.91 53.78
C ILE A 80 5.00 -1.39 53.37
N LEU A 81 4.87 -2.66 52.97
CA LEU A 81 3.55 -3.26 52.72
C LEU A 81 2.95 -3.68 54.07
N PRO A 82 1.76 -3.17 54.45
CA PRO A 82 1.12 -3.59 55.68
C PRO A 82 0.63 -5.03 55.53
N ARG A 83 1.27 -5.97 56.22
CA ARG A 83 0.80 -7.35 56.31
C ARG A 83 0.19 -7.56 57.69
N ARG A 84 -1.12 -7.83 57.74
CA ARG A 84 -1.79 -8.20 59.00
C ARG A 84 -1.42 -9.65 59.33
N VAL A 85 -0.61 -9.83 60.37
CA VAL A 85 -0.40 -11.12 61.01
C VAL A 85 -0.78 -10.96 62.47
N ALA A 86 -1.84 -11.66 62.91
CA ALA A 86 -2.26 -11.74 64.31
C ALA A 86 -2.28 -10.38 65.06
N ASN A 87 -3.04 -9.40 64.56
CA ASN A 87 -3.21 -8.05 65.13
C ASN A 87 -1.94 -7.16 65.23
N LEU A 88 -0.81 -7.56 64.66
CA LEU A 88 0.41 -6.75 64.56
C LEU A 88 0.58 -6.17 63.16
N HIS A 89 0.86 -4.86 63.07
CA HIS A 89 1.22 -4.17 61.83
C HIS A 89 2.74 -4.26 61.65
N ILE A 90 3.23 -5.34 61.02
CA ILE A 90 4.65 -5.50 60.71
C ILE A 90 4.91 -4.93 59.33
N GLY A 91 5.81 -3.94 59.26
CA GLY A 91 6.26 -3.39 58.00
C GLY A 91 7.40 -4.21 57.41
N GLU A 92 7.12 -5.06 56.41
CA GLU A 92 8.14 -5.87 55.75
C GLU A 92 8.79 -5.05 54.62
N VAL A 93 10.11 -4.82 54.71
CA VAL A 93 10.88 -4.14 53.66
C VAL A 93 10.99 -5.06 52.46
N VAL A 94 10.44 -4.65 51.31
CA VAL A 94 10.56 -5.42 50.07
C VAL A 94 12.05 -5.60 49.71
N PRO A 95 12.54 -6.84 49.53
CA PRO A 95 13.94 -7.06 49.21
C PRO A 95 14.31 -6.43 47.87
N GLY A 96 15.48 -5.80 47.79
CA GLY A 96 15.92 -5.09 46.58
C GLY A 96 15.94 -5.94 45.30
N ARG A 97 16.13 -7.26 45.44
CA ARG A 97 16.03 -8.23 44.34
C ARG A 97 14.60 -8.33 43.78
N ALA A 98 13.58 -8.29 44.63
CA ALA A 98 12.19 -8.34 44.19
C ALA A 98 11.83 -7.07 43.40
N LEU A 99 12.26 -5.89 43.84
CA LEU A 99 12.09 -4.63 43.09
C LEU A 99 12.77 -4.66 41.71
N THR A 100 13.98 -5.21 41.60
CA THR A 100 14.65 -5.35 40.29
C THR A 100 13.96 -6.35 39.38
N LEU A 101 13.44 -7.45 39.93
CA LEU A 101 12.68 -8.44 39.16
C LEU A 101 11.35 -7.86 38.69
N THR A 102 10.65 -7.11 39.54
CA THR A 102 9.43 -6.40 39.15
C THR A 102 9.71 -5.36 38.08
N ALA A 103 10.78 -4.56 38.22
CA ALA A 103 11.20 -3.61 37.19
C ALA A 103 11.51 -4.31 35.87
N ALA A 104 12.30 -5.39 35.89
CA ALA A 104 12.60 -6.18 34.69
C ALA A 104 11.34 -6.78 34.06
N PHE A 105 10.41 -7.28 34.86
CA PHE A 105 9.14 -7.82 34.40
C PHE A 105 8.26 -6.75 33.76
N LEU A 106 8.10 -5.59 34.40
CA LEU A 106 7.36 -4.45 33.83
C LEU A 106 8.03 -3.94 32.53
N SER A 107 9.36 -3.86 32.49
CA SER A 107 10.10 -3.50 31.27
C SER A 107 9.89 -4.51 30.15
N LEU A 108 9.81 -5.81 30.46
CA LEU A 108 9.51 -6.86 29.49
C LEU A 108 8.09 -6.73 28.94
N LEU A 109 7.10 -6.39 29.80
CA LEU A 109 5.74 -6.10 29.38
C LEU A 109 5.66 -4.88 28.46
N VAL A 110 6.31 -3.77 28.83
CA VAL A 110 6.37 -2.55 28.00
C VAL A 110 7.05 -2.84 26.66
N ALA A 111 8.19 -3.53 26.66
CA ALA A 111 8.90 -3.91 25.45
C ALA A 111 8.06 -4.79 24.52
N ALA A 112 7.35 -5.79 25.07
CA ALA A 112 6.45 -6.63 24.31
C ALA A 112 5.25 -5.83 23.75
N ALA A 113 4.66 -4.94 24.55
CA ALA A 113 3.53 -4.11 24.15
C ALA A 113 3.88 -3.12 23.02
N VAL A 114 5.10 -2.58 23.00
CA VAL A 114 5.56 -1.67 21.94
C VAL A 114 6.02 -2.43 20.68
N ALA A 115 6.70 -3.56 20.84
CA ALA A 115 7.33 -4.28 19.73
C ALA A 115 6.39 -5.22 18.95
N LEU A 116 5.53 -5.99 19.63
CA LEU A 116 4.70 -7.02 18.99
C LEU A 116 3.68 -6.49 17.99
N PRO A 117 3.01 -5.33 18.21
CA PRO A 117 2.04 -4.79 17.26
C PRO A 117 2.67 -4.35 15.93
N GLN A 118 3.98 -4.10 15.89
CA GLN A 118 4.62 -3.61 14.67
C GLN A 118 4.62 -4.67 13.58
N GLY A 119 4.06 -4.30 12.42
CA GLY A 119 3.85 -5.18 11.27
C GLY A 119 4.40 -4.65 9.94
N ASP A 120 4.90 -3.41 9.90
CA ASP A 120 5.29 -2.72 8.66
C ASP A 120 6.71 -3.09 8.19
N TRP A 121 6.94 -4.39 8.04
CA TRP A 121 8.22 -4.95 7.61
C TRP A 121 8.73 -4.39 6.29
N LEU A 122 7.83 -3.96 5.39
CA LEU A 122 8.20 -3.32 4.12
C LEU A 122 8.88 -1.98 4.31
N VAL A 123 8.48 -1.18 5.30
CA VAL A 123 9.11 0.11 5.59
C VAL A 123 10.55 -0.11 6.04
N TRP A 124 10.77 -1.06 6.96
CA TRP A 124 12.11 -1.49 7.37
C TRP A 124 12.92 -2.02 6.18
N LEU A 125 12.35 -2.94 5.40
CA LEU A 125 13.06 -3.62 4.33
C LEU A 125 13.49 -2.68 3.21
N ARG A 126 12.64 -1.71 2.83
CA ARG A 126 12.99 -0.68 1.85
C ARG A 126 14.12 0.20 2.36
N ALA A 127 14.09 0.61 3.63
CA ALA A 127 15.14 1.43 4.22
C ALA A 127 16.46 0.67 4.34
N ALA A 128 16.43 -0.58 4.82
CA ALA A 128 17.61 -1.42 5.00
C ALA A 128 18.30 -1.76 3.68
N TRP A 129 17.53 -1.85 2.58
CA TRP A 129 18.03 -2.22 1.27
C TRP A 129 17.98 -1.07 0.24
N ALA A 130 17.82 0.18 0.70
CA ALA A 130 17.72 1.34 -0.17
C ALA A 130 18.99 1.51 -1.03
N THR A 131 18.82 1.68 -2.34
CA THR A 131 19.91 2.01 -3.27
C THR A 131 19.68 3.40 -3.86
N PRO A 132 20.74 4.22 -4.05
CA PRO A 132 20.61 5.52 -4.70
C PRO A 132 19.95 5.40 -6.08
N VAL A 133 18.97 6.26 -6.35
CA VAL A 133 18.26 6.30 -7.64
C VAL A 133 19.02 7.16 -8.65
N GLY A 134 19.75 8.17 -8.18
CA GLY A 134 20.44 9.17 -9.01
C GLY A 134 19.56 10.37 -9.35
N GLU A 135 18.42 10.52 -8.69
CA GLU A 135 17.48 11.63 -8.87
C GLU A 135 17.45 12.45 -7.58
N ILE A 136 17.96 13.68 -7.65
CA ILE A 136 18.18 14.54 -6.48
C ILE A 136 17.13 15.66 -6.46
N ASP A 137 16.56 15.91 -5.28
CA ASP A 137 15.65 17.04 -5.10
C ASP A 137 16.41 18.39 -5.14
N PRO A 138 15.89 19.42 -5.82
CA PRO A 138 16.63 20.64 -6.09
C PRO A 138 16.80 21.59 -4.90
N TYR A 139 16.12 21.34 -3.78
CA TYR A 139 16.08 22.29 -2.64
C TYR A 139 16.88 21.78 -1.43
N LEU A 140 16.68 20.52 -1.04
CA LEU A 140 17.35 19.87 0.08
C LEU A 140 18.52 18.96 -0.35
N GLY A 141 18.66 18.71 -1.65
CA GLY A 141 19.80 17.96 -2.19
C GLY A 141 19.83 16.49 -1.80
N ARG A 142 18.67 15.88 -1.50
CA ARG A 142 18.55 14.46 -1.15
C ARG A 142 18.14 13.64 -2.37
N ASP A 143 18.74 12.45 -2.48
CA ASP A 143 18.36 11.47 -3.49
C ASP A 143 16.94 10.94 -3.21
N LEU A 144 16.22 10.56 -4.26
CA LEU A 144 14.86 10.02 -4.17
C LEU A 144 14.78 8.77 -3.29
N ALA A 145 15.84 7.97 -3.17
CA ALA A 145 15.90 6.84 -2.25
C ALA A 145 15.69 7.27 -0.79
N PHE A 146 16.18 8.45 -0.39
CA PHE A 146 15.93 9.00 0.94
C PHE A 146 14.43 9.20 1.15
N TRP A 147 13.75 9.82 0.19
CA TRP A 147 12.34 10.16 0.26
C TRP A 147 11.42 8.93 0.28
N VAL A 148 11.64 7.97 -0.63
CA VAL A 148 10.72 6.83 -0.82
C VAL A 148 11.05 5.64 0.12
N ALA A 149 12.29 5.52 0.58
CA ALA A 149 12.73 4.39 1.40
C ALA A 149 13.10 4.78 2.84
N TRP A 150 13.97 5.78 3.04
CA TRP A 150 14.49 6.10 4.37
C TRP A 150 13.53 6.94 5.22
N LEU A 151 12.98 8.02 4.67
CA LEU A 151 12.14 8.96 5.39
C LEU A 151 10.90 8.31 6.04
N PRO A 152 10.17 7.39 5.39
CA PRO A 152 9.05 6.70 6.02
C PRO A 152 9.47 5.84 7.22
N PHE A 153 10.65 5.22 7.13
CA PHE A 153 11.22 4.47 8.25
C PHE A 153 11.64 5.41 9.39
N GLU A 154 12.27 6.54 9.07
CA GLU A 154 12.67 7.53 10.06
C GLU A 154 11.46 8.13 10.80
N ARG A 155 10.36 8.42 10.11
CA ARG A 155 9.10 8.86 10.74
C ARG A 155 8.51 7.77 11.64
N SER A 156 8.52 6.52 11.19
CA SER A 156 8.03 5.39 11.99
C SER A 156 8.87 5.22 13.27
N LEU A 157 10.19 5.34 13.15
CA LEU A 157 11.13 5.27 14.28
C LEU A 157 10.90 6.40 15.28
N HIS A 158 10.70 7.63 14.80
CA HIS A 158 10.34 8.77 15.66
C HIS A 158 9.01 8.52 16.38
N ALA A 159 7.98 8.06 15.68
CA ALA A 159 6.67 7.75 16.28
C ALA A 159 6.78 6.65 17.35
N TRP A 160 7.53 5.58 17.10
CA TRP A 160 7.78 4.52 18.08
C TRP A 160 8.58 5.03 19.29
N ALA A 161 9.55 5.92 19.09
CA ALA A 161 10.32 6.52 20.17
C ALA A 161 9.45 7.44 21.05
N VAL A 162 8.57 8.24 20.46
CA VAL A 162 7.59 9.07 21.18
C VAL A 162 6.60 8.21 21.94
N LEU A 163 6.07 7.15 21.34
CA LEU A 163 5.17 6.19 22.01
C LEU A 163 5.86 5.52 23.20
N LEU A 164 7.09 5.01 23.01
CA LEU A 164 7.88 4.38 24.05
C LEU A 164 8.17 5.34 25.20
N ALA A 165 8.57 6.58 24.90
CA ALA A 165 8.72 7.62 25.89
C ALA A 165 7.38 7.85 26.61
N GLY A 166 6.29 8.16 25.91
CA GLY A 166 4.97 8.37 26.53
C GLY A 166 4.56 7.27 27.52
N VAL A 167 4.67 5.99 27.11
CA VAL A 167 4.33 4.83 27.96
C VAL A 167 5.25 4.70 29.18
N VAL A 168 6.57 4.81 28.99
CA VAL A 168 7.53 4.71 30.09
C VAL A 168 7.39 5.90 31.04
N GLY A 169 7.24 7.12 30.53
CA GLY A 169 7.03 8.34 31.30
C GLY A 169 5.77 8.27 32.14
N LEU A 170 4.65 7.84 31.56
CA LEU A 170 3.40 7.62 32.28
C LEU A 170 3.57 6.57 33.39
N THR A 171 4.23 5.45 33.08
CA THR A 171 4.50 4.38 34.05
C THR A 171 5.35 4.91 35.21
N VAL A 172 6.44 5.62 34.92
CA VAL A 172 7.32 6.22 35.92
C VAL A 172 6.59 7.26 36.76
N MET A 173 5.77 8.11 36.13
CA MET A 173 4.98 9.14 36.82
C MET A 173 3.96 8.51 37.79
N LEU A 174 3.21 7.50 37.34
CA LEU A 174 2.24 6.78 38.18
C LEU A 174 2.94 6.11 39.36
N LEU A 175 4.08 5.45 39.12
CA LEU A 175 4.83 4.79 40.18
C LEU A 175 5.41 5.81 41.19
N TYR A 176 5.88 6.98 40.75
CA TYR A 176 6.31 8.05 41.65
C TYR A 176 5.15 8.63 42.48
N ALA A 177 3.95 8.76 41.89
CA ALA A 177 2.76 9.21 42.61
C ALA A 177 2.31 8.22 43.71
N LEU A 178 2.57 6.93 43.52
CA LEU A 178 2.32 5.87 44.52
C LEU A 178 3.38 5.81 45.62
N THR A 179 4.49 6.54 45.48
CA THR A 179 5.62 6.51 46.42
C THR A 179 5.60 7.78 47.29
N PRO A 180 5.95 7.73 48.60
CA PRO A 180 6.00 8.90 49.48
C PRO A 180 7.04 9.98 49.11
N SER A 181 7.65 9.89 47.93
CA SER A 181 8.73 10.74 47.43
C SER A 181 8.27 12.09 46.87
N VAL A 182 6.97 12.27 46.68
CA VAL A 182 6.34 13.55 46.31
C VAL A 182 5.33 13.88 47.40
N GLN A 183 5.68 14.80 48.29
CA GLN A 183 4.85 15.18 49.44
C GLN A 183 4.31 16.58 49.27
N PHE A 184 3.02 16.74 49.54
CA PHE A 184 2.34 18.02 49.61
C PHE A 184 2.22 18.41 51.09
N GLU A 185 3.23 19.10 51.63
CA GLU A 185 3.20 19.60 53.00
C GLU A 185 3.08 21.13 53.00
N HIS A 186 2.11 21.66 53.74
CA HIS A 186 1.93 23.11 53.98
C HIS A 186 1.89 23.98 52.71
N GLY A 187 1.31 23.48 51.62
CA GLY A 187 1.19 24.22 50.35
C GLY A 187 2.49 24.32 49.53
N ARG A 188 3.55 23.60 49.90
CA ARG A 188 4.81 23.52 49.12
C ARG A 188 5.06 22.08 48.67
N LEU A 189 5.25 21.89 47.36
CA LEU A 189 5.62 20.61 46.76
C LEU A 189 7.11 20.33 47.06
N HIS A 190 7.40 19.37 47.95
CA HIS A 190 8.77 18.90 48.15
C HIS A 190 9.06 17.72 47.23
N VAL A 191 10.03 17.90 46.33
CA VAL A 191 10.51 16.88 45.40
C VAL A 191 11.96 16.53 45.75
N SER A 192 12.26 15.24 45.90
CA SER A 192 13.62 14.81 46.23
C SER A 192 14.63 15.20 45.13
N THR A 193 15.89 15.41 45.51
CA THR A 193 16.96 15.77 44.57
C THR A 193 17.16 14.72 43.48
N TRP A 194 16.95 13.45 43.81
CA TRP A 194 17.01 12.34 42.86
C TRP A 194 15.88 12.38 41.85
N VAL A 195 14.63 12.47 42.33
CA VAL A 195 13.43 12.52 41.49
C VAL A 195 13.55 13.67 40.49
N ARG A 196 13.98 14.85 40.98
CA ARG A 196 14.25 15.99 40.12
C ARG A 196 15.26 15.70 39.01
N ARG A 197 16.41 15.10 39.32
CA ARG A 197 17.44 14.77 38.32
C ARG A 197 16.93 13.79 37.27
N HIS A 198 16.14 12.81 37.70
CA HIS A 198 15.48 11.87 36.79
C HIS A 198 14.50 12.60 35.87
N PHE A 199 13.58 13.41 36.41
CA PHE A 199 12.65 14.20 35.60
C PHE A 199 13.37 15.17 34.66
N ALA A 200 14.47 15.79 35.07
CA ALA A 200 15.26 16.67 34.21
C ALA A 200 15.87 15.91 33.02
N LEU A 201 16.49 14.74 33.26
CA LEU A 201 17.03 13.91 32.19
C LEU A 201 15.93 13.39 31.26
N TYR A 202 14.78 13.02 31.84
CA TYR A 202 13.63 12.54 31.10
C TYR A 202 13.05 13.64 30.18
N SER A 203 12.86 14.85 30.72
CA SER A 203 12.45 16.02 29.95
C SER A 203 13.45 16.37 28.84
N ALA A 204 14.76 16.21 29.08
CA ALA A 204 15.77 16.39 28.04
C ALA A 204 15.60 15.39 26.89
N VAL A 205 15.32 14.11 27.18
CA VAL A 205 15.00 13.10 26.15
C VAL A 205 13.74 13.51 25.36
N LEU A 206 12.69 13.98 26.04
CA LEU A 206 11.48 14.48 25.37
C LEU A 206 11.78 15.67 24.45
N LEU A 207 12.61 16.62 24.90
CA LEU A 207 13.03 17.77 24.08
C LEU A 207 13.85 17.34 22.85
N LEU A 208 14.70 16.30 22.97
CA LEU A 208 15.40 15.73 21.81
C LEU A 208 14.44 15.07 20.81
N LEU A 209 13.38 14.41 21.29
CA LEU A 209 12.33 13.86 20.42
C LEU A 209 11.53 14.95 19.73
N ILE A 210 11.24 16.07 20.42
CA ILE A 210 10.60 17.25 19.82
C ILE A 210 11.53 17.89 18.77
N ALA A 211 12.82 18.03 19.07
CA ALA A 211 13.83 18.53 18.14
C ALA A 211 13.91 17.67 16.86
N TRP A 212 13.90 16.34 17.00
CA TRP A 212 13.81 15.43 15.86
C TRP A 212 12.51 15.64 15.08
N GLY A 213 11.38 15.83 15.76
CA GLY A 213 10.11 16.18 15.13
C GLY A 213 10.20 17.41 14.22
N TYR A 214 10.79 18.51 14.70
CA TYR A 214 10.99 19.71 13.87
C TYR A 214 11.89 19.49 12.65
N ARG A 215 12.88 18.59 12.74
CA ARG A 215 13.69 18.21 11.58
C ARG A 215 12.86 17.42 10.56
N LEU A 216 11.94 16.56 11.01
CA LEU A 216 11.02 15.83 10.12
C LEU A 216 10.01 16.78 9.47
N ASP A 217 9.46 17.73 10.23
CA ASP A 217 8.59 18.79 9.71
C ASP A 217 9.29 19.56 8.57
N ALA A 218 10.60 19.78 8.65
CA ALA A 218 11.36 20.47 7.61
C ALA A 218 11.41 19.70 6.28
N TYR A 219 11.45 18.35 6.31
CA TYR A 219 11.30 17.54 5.09
C TYR A 219 9.85 17.51 4.61
N ASP A 220 8.90 17.53 5.53
CA ASP A 220 7.48 17.52 5.20
C ASP A 220 7.07 18.74 4.40
N LEU A 221 7.79 19.88 4.46
CA LEU A 221 7.52 21.04 3.61
C LEU A 221 7.52 20.72 2.10
N LEU A 222 8.40 19.83 1.63
CA LEU A 222 8.43 19.43 0.21
C LEU A 222 7.27 18.51 -0.17
N LEU A 223 6.59 17.93 0.81
CA LEU A 223 5.40 17.12 0.61
C LEU A 223 4.15 18.00 0.78
N GLN A 224 4.02 18.64 1.94
CA GLN A 224 2.89 19.46 2.35
C GLN A 224 3.40 20.87 2.69
N GLY A 225 3.58 21.68 1.65
CA GLY A 225 3.99 23.08 1.82
C GLY A 225 2.84 23.97 2.26
N SER A 226 3.15 25.21 2.64
CA SER A 226 2.15 26.18 3.09
C SER A 226 1.36 26.82 1.94
N GLY A 227 1.75 26.60 0.69
CA GLY A 227 1.10 27.19 -0.48
C GLY A 227 -0.26 26.56 -0.84
N PRO A 228 -1.00 27.16 -1.79
CA PRO A 228 -2.30 26.65 -2.24
C PRO A 228 -2.24 25.18 -2.68
N GLY A 229 -3.21 24.37 -2.24
CA GLY A 229 -3.21 22.94 -2.52
C GLY A 229 -1.98 22.21 -1.97
N ASN A 230 -1.50 22.64 -0.79
CA ASN A 230 -0.32 22.14 -0.08
C ASN A 230 0.97 22.18 -0.93
N ALA A 231 1.10 23.20 -1.78
CA ALA A 231 2.27 23.41 -2.61
C ALA A 231 3.46 23.88 -1.78
N PHE A 232 4.64 23.33 -2.06
CA PHE A 232 5.89 23.92 -1.62
C PHE A 232 6.09 25.28 -2.31
N SER A 233 6.30 26.31 -1.50
CA SER A 233 6.32 27.72 -1.90
C SER A 233 7.67 28.39 -1.64
N ALA A 234 7.84 29.62 -2.14
CA ALA A 234 9.01 30.43 -1.86
C ALA A 234 9.20 30.71 -0.36
N PHE A 235 8.10 30.91 0.35
CA PHE A 235 8.07 31.13 1.80
C PHE A 235 8.55 29.89 2.57
N ASP A 236 8.12 28.69 2.15
CA ASP A 236 8.54 27.43 2.76
C ASP A 236 10.06 27.27 2.69
N HIS A 237 10.64 27.51 1.50
CA HIS A 237 12.07 27.35 1.27
C HIS A 237 12.92 28.39 1.99
N ARG A 238 12.54 29.67 1.90
CA ARG A 238 13.40 30.78 2.37
C ARG A 238 13.21 31.12 3.85
N VAL A 239 12.05 30.80 4.44
CA VAL A 239 11.70 31.21 5.80
C VAL A 239 11.44 29.99 6.69
N LEU A 240 10.46 29.15 6.35
CA LEU A 240 10.05 28.06 7.24
C LEU A 240 11.12 26.98 7.38
N TYR A 241 11.79 26.59 6.30
CA TYR A 241 12.84 25.57 6.36
C TYR A 241 14.01 26.00 7.27
N PRO A 242 14.64 27.18 7.09
CA PRO A 242 15.67 27.67 8.02
C PRO A 242 15.17 27.82 9.46
N TYR A 243 13.92 28.26 9.65
CA TYR A 243 13.29 28.38 10.98
C TYR A 243 13.18 27.03 11.67
N LEU A 244 12.61 26.01 11.01
CA LEU A 244 12.45 24.66 11.57
C LEU A 244 13.80 24.02 11.89
N PHE A 245 14.80 24.24 11.03
CA PHE A 245 16.16 23.81 11.29
C PHE A 245 16.77 24.48 12.54
N ALA A 246 16.63 25.80 12.66
CA ALA A 246 17.12 26.56 13.81
C ALA A 246 16.40 26.15 15.12
N VAL A 247 15.08 25.98 15.08
CA VAL A 247 14.30 25.53 16.25
C VAL A 247 14.61 24.09 16.62
N SER A 248 14.85 23.21 15.65
CA SER A 248 15.30 21.83 15.90
C SER A 248 16.62 21.84 16.71
N ILE A 249 17.65 22.54 16.23
CA ILE A 249 18.94 22.65 16.93
C ILE A 249 18.78 23.36 18.28
N GLY A 250 18.03 24.46 18.33
CA GLY A 250 17.79 25.22 19.55
C GLY A 250 17.07 24.40 20.62
N THR A 251 16.07 23.60 20.24
CA THR A 251 15.36 22.70 21.16
C THR A 251 16.27 21.58 21.66
N ALA A 252 17.12 21.02 20.80
CA ALA A 252 18.12 20.03 21.22
C ALA A 252 19.12 20.63 22.23
N GLY A 253 19.61 21.84 21.98
CA GLY A 253 20.46 22.59 22.90
C GLY A 253 19.78 22.89 24.24
N LEU A 254 18.51 23.30 24.22
CA LEU A 254 17.70 23.50 25.43
C LEU A 254 17.48 22.19 26.19
N GLY A 255 17.36 21.05 25.49
CA GLY A 255 17.33 19.73 26.11
C GLY A 255 18.59 19.44 26.93
N VAL A 256 19.77 19.70 26.36
CA VAL A 256 21.06 19.58 27.06
C VAL A 256 21.13 20.55 28.26
N LEU A 257 20.67 21.79 28.08
CA LEU A 257 20.62 22.79 29.14
C LEU A 257 19.71 22.37 30.30
N VAL A 258 18.54 21.79 30.01
CA VAL A 258 17.59 21.27 31.02
C VAL A 258 18.22 20.11 31.80
N ALA A 259 18.90 19.18 31.11
CA ALA A 259 19.62 18.09 31.78
C ALA A 259 20.70 18.62 32.73
N TRP A 260 21.53 19.58 32.26
CA TRP A 260 22.61 20.16 33.04
C TRP A 260 22.11 20.97 34.23
N THR A 261 21.18 21.91 34.02
CA THR A 261 20.61 22.77 35.07
C THR A 261 19.85 21.95 36.12
N GLY A 262 19.11 20.92 35.70
CA GLY A 262 18.45 19.98 36.59
C GLY A 262 19.43 19.15 37.43
N TRP A 263 20.58 18.77 36.85
CA TRP A 263 21.65 18.07 37.56
C TRP A 263 22.35 18.96 38.60
N ALA A 264 22.65 20.21 38.22
CA ALA A 264 23.31 21.22 39.02
C ALA A 264 22.41 21.86 40.10
N GLY A 265 21.08 21.69 40.02
CA GLY A 265 20.14 22.17 41.03
C GLY A 265 19.52 23.55 40.75
N HIS A 266 19.75 24.14 39.59
CA HIS A 266 19.25 25.47 39.21
C HIS A 266 17.79 25.43 38.71
N GLN A 267 16.82 25.33 39.62
CA GLN A 267 15.40 25.07 39.29
C GLN A 267 14.77 26.11 38.36
N ARG A 268 15.00 27.40 38.65
CA ARG A 268 14.43 28.50 37.87
C ARG A 268 14.94 28.52 36.43
N ALA A 269 16.24 28.25 36.26
CA ALA A 269 16.86 28.16 34.94
C ALA A 269 16.34 26.94 34.17
N MET A 270 16.21 25.79 34.82
CA MET A 270 15.66 24.57 34.22
C MET A 270 14.22 24.78 33.73
N LEU A 271 13.34 25.33 34.58
CA LEU A 271 11.94 25.59 34.24
C LEU A 271 11.83 26.67 33.16
N GLY A 272 12.65 27.72 33.21
CA GLY A 272 12.70 28.75 32.17
C GLY A 272 13.13 28.20 30.81
N ALA A 273 14.17 27.35 30.78
CA ALA A 273 14.63 26.69 29.55
C ALA A 273 13.59 25.72 28.98
N LEU A 274 12.91 24.95 29.84
CA LEU A 274 11.84 24.05 29.43
C LEU A 274 10.64 24.82 28.85
N LEU A 275 10.22 25.90 29.53
CA LEU A 275 9.15 26.77 29.06
C LEU A 275 9.50 27.40 27.71
N LEU A 276 10.73 27.92 27.58
CA LEU A 276 11.21 28.49 26.32
C LEU A 276 11.16 27.47 25.18
N ALA A 277 11.63 26.23 25.42
CA ALA A 277 11.61 25.19 24.40
C ALA A 277 10.17 24.83 23.97
N LEU A 278 9.24 24.74 24.94
CA LEU A 278 7.85 24.37 24.67
C LEU A 278 7.06 25.48 23.97
N VAL A 279 7.44 26.75 24.17
CA VAL A 279 6.74 27.90 23.60
C VAL A 279 7.34 28.36 22.27
N ALA A 280 8.67 28.42 22.15
CA ALA A 280 9.35 29.01 20.99
C ALA A 280 9.02 28.33 19.67
N GLY A 281 8.91 27.00 19.66
CA GLY A 281 8.60 26.22 18.47
C GLY A 281 7.15 26.40 17.97
N PRO A 282 6.12 26.14 18.79
CA PRO A 282 4.74 26.36 18.37
C PRO A 282 4.47 27.83 18.00
N VAL A 283 4.95 28.79 18.80
CA VAL A 283 4.70 30.22 18.55
C VAL A 283 5.24 30.66 17.20
N GLY A 284 6.48 30.32 16.85
CA GLY A 284 6.99 30.71 15.54
C GLY A 284 6.28 29.99 14.38
N ARG A 285 5.94 28.70 14.54
CA ARG A 285 5.16 27.96 13.51
C ARG A 285 3.80 28.59 13.24
N PHE A 286 3.10 29.11 14.26
CA PHE A 286 1.79 29.75 14.09
C PHE A 286 1.87 31.21 13.70
N THR A 287 2.90 31.96 14.11
CA THR A 287 3.00 33.40 13.84
C THR A 287 3.65 33.71 12.49
N LEU A 288 4.64 32.92 12.04
CA LEU A 288 5.36 33.20 10.80
C LEU A 288 4.46 33.23 9.55
N PRO A 289 3.52 32.30 9.33
CA PRO A 289 2.64 32.36 8.16
C PRO A 289 1.74 33.60 8.13
N LEU A 290 1.40 34.18 9.29
CA LEU A 290 0.57 35.39 9.37
C LEU A 290 1.31 36.64 8.90
N LEU A 291 2.65 36.62 8.96
CA LEU A 291 3.48 37.74 8.52
C LEU A 291 3.64 37.77 6.99
N ASP A 292 3.59 36.60 6.33
CA ASP A 292 3.68 36.48 4.87
C ASP A 292 2.48 37.12 4.13
N LEU A 293 1.30 37.14 4.77
CA LEU A 293 0.08 37.71 4.18
C LEU A 293 0.10 39.25 4.05
N ARG A 294 1.11 39.94 4.58
CA ARG A 294 1.11 41.42 4.71
C ARG A 294 2.15 42.17 3.89
N VAL A 295 3.09 41.49 3.22
CA VAL A 295 4.38 42.13 2.86
C VAL A 295 4.73 42.15 1.37
N VAL A 296 4.07 41.40 0.47
CA VAL A 296 4.53 41.28 -0.93
C VAL A 296 3.44 41.65 -1.95
N ASN A 297 3.80 42.44 -2.96
CA ASN A 297 2.94 42.79 -4.10
C ASN A 297 2.67 41.54 -4.96
N ASP A 298 1.42 41.31 -5.40
CA ASP A 298 1.01 40.07 -6.10
C ASP A 298 1.89 39.71 -7.32
N ARG A 299 2.41 40.73 -8.01
CA ARG A 299 3.31 40.56 -9.17
C ARG A 299 4.69 40.01 -8.79
N GLU A 300 5.25 40.50 -7.69
CA GLU A 300 6.54 40.04 -7.16
C GLU A 300 6.40 38.60 -6.67
N ARG A 301 5.34 38.31 -5.90
CA ARG A 301 5.02 36.97 -5.42
C ARG A 301 4.90 35.97 -6.57
N THR A 302 4.18 36.32 -7.63
CA THR A 302 4.06 35.45 -8.82
C THR A 302 5.41 35.15 -9.45
N THR A 303 6.32 36.14 -9.48
CA THR A 303 7.66 35.95 -10.07
C THR A 303 8.53 35.05 -9.20
N GLU A 304 8.45 35.18 -7.87
CA GLU A 304 9.18 34.32 -6.93
C GLU A 304 8.65 32.89 -6.88
N GLU A 305 7.35 32.69 -7.08
CA GLU A 305 6.71 31.37 -7.03
C GLU A 305 6.91 30.53 -8.30
N ARG A 306 7.20 31.18 -9.45
CA ARG A 306 7.43 30.50 -10.75
C ARG A 306 8.36 29.28 -10.69
N PRO A 307 9.59 29.35 -10.13
CA PRO A 307 10.48 28.20 -10.07
C PRO A 307 9.93 27.04 -9.25
N TYR A 308 9.19 27.31 -8.17
CA TYR A 308 8.57 26.28 -7.31
C TYR A 308 7.39 25.60 -8.00
N ALA A 309 6.53 26.39 -8.66
CA ALA A 309 5.45 25.87 -9.49
C ALA A 309 5.98 25.00 -10.64
N HIS A 310 7.04 25.45 -11.32
CA HIS A 310 7.70 24.68 -12.38
C HIS A 310 8.31 23.38 -11.86
N ALA A 311 8.96 23.39 -10.69
CA ALA A 311 9.47 22.18 -10.06
C ALA A 311 8.34 21.20 -9.71
N ARG A 312 7.23 21.67 -9.15
CA ARG A 312 6.03 20.85 -8.89
C ARG A 312 5.50 20.18 -10.15
N VAL A 313 5.37 20.92 -11.25
CA VAL A 313 4.95 20.36 -12.55
C VAL A 313 5.92 19.29 -13.04
N LEU A 314 7.23 19.56 -13.02
CA LEU A 314 8.25 18.60 -13.46
C LEU A 314 8.30 17.33 -12.61
N PHE A 315 8.19 17.44 -11.28
CA PHE A 315 8.20 16.30 -10.37
C PHE A 315 6.90 15.51 -10.49
N THR A 316 5.75 16.15 -10.64
CA THR A 316 4.46 15.47 -10.87
C THR A 316 4.48 14.68 -12.17
N ARG A 317 5.00 15.25 -13.27
CA ARG A 317 5.10 14.55 -14.56
C ARG A 317 5.96 13.30 -14.51
N ARG A 318 7.09 13.38 -13.81
CA ARG A 318 7.97 12.24 -13.56
C ARG A 318 7.30 11.20 -12.66
N ALA A 319 6.65 11.64 -11.58
CA ALA A 319 6.07 10.77 -10.58
C ALA A 319 4.91 9.88 -11.07
N PHE A 320 4.26 10.30 -12.16
CA PHE A 320 3.15 9.58 -12.79
C PHE A 320 3.45 9.15 -14.23
N GLY A 321 4.71 9.25 -14.68
CA GLY A 321 5.14 8.79 -16.01
C GLY A 321 4.47 9.50 -17.19
N VAL A 322 4.12 10.79 -17.05
CA VAL A 322 3.49 11.60 -18.12
C VAL A 322 4.40 11.73 -19.34
N ASP A 323 5.72 11.78 -19.12
CA ASP A 323 6.73 11.85 -20.20
C ASP A 323 6.80 10.55 -21.05
N GLU A 324 6.16 9.46 -20.63
CA GLU A 324 6.11 8.20 -21.38
C GLU A 324 4.93 8.12 -22.37
N ILE A 325 4.01 9.10 -22.34
CA ILE A 325 2.86 9.17 -23.24
C ILE A 325 3.32 9.58 -24.65
N VAL A 326 2.94 8.80 -25.66
CA VAL A 326 3.26 9.09 -27.07
C VAL A 326 2.26 10.10 -27.67
N ARG A 327 2.71 11.04 -28.52
CA ARG A 327 1.87 12.09 -29.15
C ARG A 327 2.12 12.19 -30.67
N GLY A 328 1.14 12.70 -31.41
CA GLY A 328 1.28 13.18 -32.80
C GLY A 328 1.58 12.07 -33.81
N ALA A 329 2.42 12.34 -34.82
CA ALA A 329 2.78 11.35 -35.85
C ALA A 329 3.44 10.07 -35.29
N ALA A 330 3.99 10.11 -34.08
CA ALA A 330 4.47 8.91 -33.39
C ALA A 330 3.33 8.05 -32.84
N ALA A 331 2.16 8.62 -32.56
CA ALA A 331 0.92 7.90 -32.27
C ALA A 331 0.33 7.24 -33.52
N ASP A 332 0.55 7.80 -34.72
CA ASP A 332 0.15 7.16 -36.00
C ASP A 332 0.88 5.83 -36.28
N SER A 333 2.02 5.60 -35.61
CA SER A 333 2.71 4.30 -35.63
C SER A 333 2.00 3.20 -34.84
N LEU A 334 1.04 3.57 -33.97
CA LEU A 334 0.03 2.67 -33.44
C LEU A 334 -1.00 2.51 -34.56
N ARG A 335 -0.76 1.61 -35.53
CA ARG A 335 -1.69 1.29 -36.62
C ARG A 335 -3.00 0.72 -36.08
N VAL A 336 -3.83 1.59 -35.52
CA VAL A 336 -5.25 1.41 -35.33
C VAL A 336 -5.85 2.36 -36.35
N ASP A 337 -6.48 1.81 -37.39
CA ASP A 337 -7.03 2.60 -38.48
C ASP A 337 -7.96 3.69 -37.91
N GLN A 338 -7.72 4.96 -38.24
CA GLN A 338 -8.49 6.07 -37.69
C GLN A 338 -9.98 5.96 -38.06
N SER A 339 -10.30 5.31 -39.19
CA SER A 339 -11.67 5.00 -39.58
C SER A 339 -12.34 3.99 -38.62
N VAL A 340 -11.56 3.08 -38.03
CA VAL A 340 -12.01 2.07 -37.05
C VAL A 340 -12.19 2.70 -35.67
N ILE A 341 -11.31 3.61 -35.25
CA ILE A 341 -11.46 4.31 -33.95
C ILE A 341 -12.74 5.14 -33.94
N ALA A 342 -13.00 5.92 -34.98
CA ALA A 342 -14.14 6.85 -35.00
C ALA A 342 -15.51 6.15 -35.04
N HIS A 343 -15.61 4.94 -35.60
CA HIS A 343 -16.86 4.18 -35.70
C HIS A 343 -17.03 3.11 -34.62
N ARG A 344 -15.97 2.76 -33.87
CA ARG A 344 -15.98 1.62 -32.93
C ARG A 344 -15.43 1.98 -31.55
N VAL A 345 -15.57 3.22 -31.09
CA VAL A 345 -15.43 3.54 -29.65
C VAL A 345 -16.59 2.87 -28.94
N SER A 346 -16.46 1.58 -28.66
CA SER A 346 -17.43 0.83 -27.91
C SER A 346 -17.49 1.43 -26.50
N GLY A 347 -18.60 2.10 -26.20
CA GLY A 347 -18.98 2.55 -24.87
C GLY A 347 -19.56 1.41 -24.03
N TRP A 348 -19.18 0.16 -24.29
CA TRP A 348 -19.82 -0.99 -23.65
C TRP A 348 -19.28 -1.19 -22.23
N ASP A 349 -20.20 -1.36 -21.28
CA ASP A 349 -19.89 -1.83 -19.92
C ASP A 349 -19.59 -3.34 -19.97
N PRO A 350 -18.42 -3.81 -19.49
CA PRO A 350 -18.13 -5.24 -19.34
C PRO A 350 -19.20 -6.01 -18.58
N ALA A 351 -19.95 -5.35 -17.68
CA ALA A 351 -21.08 -5.93 -16.97
C ALA A 351 -22.27 -6.25 -17.88
N ALA A 352 -22.70 -5.27 -18.68
CA ALA A 352 -23.77 -5.45 -19.66
C ALA A 352 -23.42 -6.54 -20.68
N LEU A 353 -22.15 -6.58 -21.11
CA LEU A 353 -21.61 -7.61 -21.98
C LEU A 353 -21.63 -9.00 -21.33
N ALA A 354 -21.26 -9.12 -20.05
CA ALA A 354 -21.30 -10.40 -19.33
C ALA A 354 -22.73 -10.92 -19.14
N ILE A 355 -23.69 -10.02 -18.96
CA ILE A 355 -25.13 -10.33 -18.89
C ILE A 355 -25.66 -10.78 -20.26
N ALA A 356 -25.32 -10.05 -21.33
CA ALA A 356 -25.70 -10.42 -22.70
C ALA A 356 -25.09 -11.76 -23.13
N ALA A 357 -23.93 -12.12 -22.59
CA ALA A 357 -23.31 -13.44 -22.79
C ALA A 357 -23.98 -14.56 -22.01
N SER A 358 -24.67 -14.27 -20.89
CA SER A 358 -25.38 -15.29 -20.11
C SER A 358 -26.69 -15.70 -20.76
N ASP A 359 -26.64 -16.82 -21.50
CA ASP A 359 -27.79 -17.43 -22.16
C ASP A 359 -28.61 -18.34 -21.21
N GLU A 360 -28.13 -18.61 -19.98
CA GLU A 360 -28.80 -19.47 -18.98
C GLU A 360 -29.62 -18.65 -17.96
N PRO A 361 -30.97 -18.75 -17.98
CA PRO A 361 -31.82 -18.12 -16.96
C PRO A 361 -31.47 -18.65 -15.55
N GLY A 362 -31.01 -17.75 -14.67
CA GLY A 362 -30.81 -18.04 -13.24
C GLY A 362 -29.39 -18.48 -12.81
N VAL A 363 -28.42 -18.57 -13.73
CA VAL A 363 -27.01 -18.77 -13.37
C VAL A 363 -26.26 -17.45 -13.54
N PRO A 364 -25.94 -16.71 -12.46
CA PRO A 364 -25.25 -15.44 -12.58
C PRO A 364 -23.85 -15.66 -13.17
N PRO A 365 -23.40 -14.82 -14.14
CA PRO A 365 -22.03 -14.86 -14.62
C PRO A 365 -21.07 -14.65 -13.44
N THR A 366 -19.91 -15.31 -13.50
CA THR A 366 -18.90 -15.13 -12.44
C THR A 366 -18.46 -13.66 -12.43
N PRO A 367 -18.57 -12.92 -11.30
CA PRO A 367 -18.35 -11.48 -11.27
C PRO A 367 -16.98 -11.08 -11.84
N GLY A 368 -16.96 -10.19 -12.84
CA GLY A 368 -15.76 -9.54 -13.39
C GLY A 368 -14.90 -10.41 -14.33
N ALA A 369 -15.45 -11.48 -14.90
CA ALA A 369 -14.66 -12.52 -15.57
C ALA A 369 -14.77 -12.58 -17.11
N ALA A 370 -15.38 -11.59 -17.77
CA ALA A 370 -15.38 -11.53 -19.22
C ALA A 370 -13.96 -11.24 -19.74
N ALA A 371 -13.36 -12.24 -20.41
CA ALA A 371 -12.12 -12.08 -21.15
C ALA A 371 -12.40 -11.68 -22.59
N TRP A 372 -11.55 -10.82 -23.14
CA TRP A 372 -11.73 -10.25 -24.48
C TRP A 372 -10.63 -10.71 -25.42
N ARG A 373 -11.00 -11.05 -26.66
CA ARG A 373 -10.05 -11.34 -27.75
C ARG A 373 -10.57 -10.80 -29.07
N VAL A 374 -9.68 -10.25 -29.90
CA VAL A 374 -10.00 -9.86 -31.27
C VAL A 374 -10.10 -11.13 -32.12
N ALA A 375 -11.24 -11.34 -32.76
CA ALA A 375 -11.49 -12.50 -33.63
C ALA A 375 -11.20 -12.19 -35.10
N VAL A 376 -11.38 -13.19 -35.96
CA VAL A 376 -11.10 -13.09 -37.40
C VAL A 376 -12.25 -12.32 -38.05
N GLY A 377 -11.94 -11.21 -38.73
CA GLY A 377 -12.96 -10.35 -39.36
C GLY A 377 -13.40 -9.16 -38.51
N ASP A 378 -12.55 -8.68 -37.61
CA ASP A 378 -12.74 -7.49 -36.75
C ASP A 378 -13.80 -7.60 -35.62
N SER A 379 -14.45 -8.75 -35.46
CA SER A 379 -15.35 -9.05 -34.34
C SER A 379 -14.60 -9.19 -33.01
N LEU A 380 -15.27 -8.91 -31.89
CA LEU A 380 -14.77 -9.18 -30.54
C LEU A 380 -15.35 -10.50 -30.03
N ARG A 381 -14.50 -11.40 -29.53
CA ARG A 381 -14.94 -12.57 -28.78
C ARG A 381 -14.84 -12.29 -27.29
N ALA A 382 -15.99 -12.36 -26.62
CA ALA A 382 -16.08 -12.44 -25.17
C ALA A 382 -16.00 -13.91 -24.74
N VAL A 383 -15.19 -14.17 -23.74
CA VAL A 383 -15.12 -15.48 -23.07
C VAL A 383 -15.57 -15.27 -21.63
N VAL A 384 -16.74 -15.79 -21.30
CA VAL A 384 -17.34 -15.65 -19.98
C VAL A 384 -17.31 -17.01 -19.28
N PRO A 385 -16.59 -17.13 -18.14
CA PRO A 385 -16.67 -18.33 -17.33
C PRO A 385 -17.95 -18.33 -16.51
N TYR A 386 -18.62 -19.48 -16.51
CA TYR A 386 -19.75 -19.82 -15.64
C TYR A 386 -19.24 -20.77 -14.57
N GLY A 387 -19.47 -20.42 -13.31
CA GLY A 387 -19.13 -21.27 -12.18
C GLY A 387 -20.21 -21.19 -11.11
N GLY A 388 -20.93 -22.29 -10.92
CA GLY A 388 -21.75 -22.49 -9.73
C GLY A 388 -20.90 -22.96 -8.54
N ASP A 389 -21.31 -22.61 -7.32
CA ASP A 389 -20.71 -23.08 -6.07
C ASP A 389 -20.97 -24.58 -5.78
N ALA A 390 -21.65 -25.30 -6.68
CA ALA A 390 -21.95 -26.72 -6.48
C ALA A 390 -20.68 -27.59 -6.60
N PRO A 391 -20.50 -28.61 -5.74
CA PRO A 391 -19.35 -29.53 -5.77
C PRO A 391 -19.15 -30.26 -7.10
N SER A 392 -20.20 -30.37 -7.92
CA SER A 392 -20.28 -31.17 -9.15
C SER A 392 -20.44 -30.37 -10.44
N SER A 393 -20.62 -29.04 -10.39
CA SER A 393 -20.69 -28.22 -11.59
C SER A 393 -19.28 -27.85 -12.05
N PHE A 394 -18.81 -28.49 -13.12
CA PHE A 394 -17.61 -28.06 -13.84
C PHE A 394 -17.81 -26.61 -14.30
N GLY A 395 -16.75 -25.80 -14.27
CA GLY A 395 -16.81 -24.46 -14.84
C GLY A 395 -17.02 -24.58 -16.35
N ARG A 396 -18.15 -24.11 -16.86
CA ARG A 396 -18.38 -24.01 -18.31
C ARG A 396 -17.82 -22.67 -18.77
N LEU A 397 -17.08 -22.62 -19.87
CA LEU A 397 -16.87 -21.36 -20.58
C LEU A 397 -17.94 -21.24 -21.65
N ALA A 398 -18.67 -20.13 -21.67
CA ALA A 398 -19.33 -19.73 -22.90
C ALA A 398 -18.42 -18.77 -23.65
N VAL A 399 -18.36 -18.96 -24.96
CA VAL A 399 -17.71 -18.02 -25.88
C VAL A 399 -18.82 -17.37 -26.67
N GLN A 400 -18.91 -16.05 -26.59
CA GLN A 400 -19.85 -15.27 -27.39
C GLN A 400 -19.06 -14.37 -28.33
N GLU A 401 -19.40 -14.42 -29.61
CA GLU A 401 -18.88 -13.50 -30.61
C GLU A 401 -19.83 -12.31 -30.71
N LEU A 402 -19.27 -11.12 -30.60
CA LEU A 402 -19.96 -9.85 -30.52
C LEU A 402 -19.37 -8.94 -31.60
N ASP A 403 -20.22 -8.31 -32.40
CA ASP A 403 -19.78 -7.19 -33.21
C ASP A 403 -19.80 -5.94 -32.30
N PRO A 404 -18.66 -5.28 -32.05
CA PRO A 404 -18.62 -4.07 -31.24
C PRO A 404 -19.52 -2.93 -31.76
N ALA A 405 -19.95 -2.98 -33.03
CA ALA A 405 -20.84 -1.99 -33.63
C ALA A 405 -22.33 -2.36 -33.58
N ASP A 406 -22.69 -3.61 -33.26
CA ASP A 406 -24.10 -4.04 -33.18
C ASP A 406 -24.65 -3.94 -31.76
N ALA A 407 -25.85 -3.37 -31.66
CA ALA A 407 -26.62 -3.25 -30.43
C ALA A 407 -28.09 -3.58 -30.68
N ASP A 408 -28.76 -4.06 -29.64
CA ASP A 408 -30.22 -4.18 -29.64
C ASP A 408 -30.90 -2.80 -29.49
N GLU A 409 -32.22 -2.77 -29.62
CA GLU A 409 -33.05 -1.57 -29.46
C GLU A 409 -32.97 -0.91 -28.07
N ARG A 410 -32.32 -1.55 -27.10
CA ARG A 410 -32.09 -1.05 -25.73
C ARG A 410 -30.63 -0.67 -25.50
N GLY A 411 -29.80 -0.71 -26.54
CA GLY A 411 -28.38 -0.45 -26.44
C GLY A 411 -27.63 -1.56 -25.68
N ASN A 412 -28.09 -2.81 -25.70
CA ASN A 412 -27.28 -3.93 -25.24
C ASN A 412 -26.50 -4.53 -26.43
N PRO A 413 -25.28 -5.03 -26.20
CA PRO A 413 -24.50 -5.69 -27.24
C PRO A 413 -25.24 -6.92 -27.81
N TRP A 414 -25.38 -7.00 -29.14
CA TRP A 414 -26.12 -8.09 -29.79
C TRP A 414 -25.19 -9.23 -30.25
N PRO A 415 -25.48 -10.50 -29.90
CA PRO A 415 -24.67 -11.64 -30.33
C PRO A 415 -24.84 -11.99 -31.81
N SER A 416 -23.73 -12.21 -32.51
CA SER A 416 -23.73 -12.49 -33.96
C SER A 416 -23.81 -13.99 -34.33
N GLY A 417 -24.08 -14.88 -33.37
CA GLY A 417 -24.23 -16.33 -33.64
C GLY A 417 -24.21 -17.24 -32.40
N ALA A 418 -24.57 -18.52 -32.59
CA ALA A 418 -24.73 -19.50 -31.51
C ALA A 418 -23.43 -19.80 -30.74
N SER A 419 -23.54 -19.87 -29.40
CA SER A 419 -22.41 -20.06 -28.47
C SER A 419 -22.01 -21.53 -28.33
N PRO A 420 -20.77 -21.93 -28.69
CA PRO A 420 -20.26 -23.24 -28.32
C PRO A 420 -19.81 -23.21 -26.84
N TYR A 421 -20.52 -23.94 -25.98
CA TYR A 421 -20.05 -24.21 -24.63
C TYR A 421 -18.86 -25.16 -24.69
N SER A 422 -17.75 -24.78 -24.05
CA SER A 422 -16.64 -25.70 -23.77
C SER A 422 -16.57 -25.98 -22.28
N SER A 423 -16.47 -27.27 -21.92
CA SER A 423 -16.19 -27.67 -20.54
C SER A 423 -14.70 -27.51 -20.27
N LEU A 424 -14.32 -26.60 -19.37
CA LEU A 424 -12.95 -26.52 -18.87
C LEU A 424 -12.82 -27.14 -17.48
N ALA A 425 -11.58 -27.38 -17.08
CA ALA A 425 -11.26 -27.71 -15.70
C ALA A 425 -11.76 -26.58 -14.77
N PRO A 426 -12.25 -26.92 -13.56
CA PRO A 426 -12.79 -25.92 -12.64
C PRO A 426 -11.74 -24.86 -12.29
N LEU A 427 -12.19 -23.60 -12.24
CA LEU A 427 -11.35 -22.44 -11.93
C LEU A 427 -10.70 -22.57 -10.54
N ALA A 428 -9.38 -22.67 -10.49
CA ALA A 428 -8.63 -22.67 -9.25
C ALA A 428 -8.60 -21.26 -8.64
N VAL A 429 -8.46 -20.22 -9.47
CA VAL A 429 -8.26 -18.82 -9.06
C VAL A 429 -9.12 -17.88 -9.91
N GLY A 430 -9.90 -17.00 -9.26
CA GLY A 430 -10.85 -16.08 -9.91
C GLY A 430 -11.13 -14.83 -9.07
N LEU A 431 -12.04 -13.97 -9.51
CA LEU A 431 -12.49 -12.82 -8.72
C LEU A 431 -13.65 -13.21 -7.81
N GLY A 432 -13.62 -12.79 -6.55
CA GLY A 432 -14.72 -13.01 -5.60
C GLY A 432 -14.93 -14.47 -5.19
N VAL A 433 -14.04 -15.38 -5.60
CA VAL A 433 -14.15 -16.82 -5.30
C VAL A 433 -13.72 -17.14 -3.87
N ASP A 434 -14.35 -18.19 -3.34
CA ASP A 434 -14.11 -18.71 -2.01
C ASP A 434 -12.61 -18.98 -1.75
N PRO A 435 -12.01 -18.48 -0.65
CA PRO A 435 -10.56 -18.36 -0.53
C PRO A 435 -9.85 -19.69 -0.32
N VAL A 436 -10.55 -20.75 0.11
CA VAL A 436 -9.97 -22.06 0.44
C VAL A 436 -10.81 -23.19 -0.16
N ARG A 437 -10.18 -24.08 -0.94
CA ARG A 437 -10.85 -25.25 -1.55
C ARG A 437 -9.90 -26.46 -1.61
N LEU A 438 -10.44 -27.66 -1.47
CA LEU A 438 -9.72 -28.90 -1.75
C LEU A 438 -9.92 -29.28 -3.20
N VAL A 439 -8.82 -29.61 -3.89
CA VAL A 439 -8.87 -30.08 -5.28
C VAL A 439 -7.98 -31.31 -5.41
N ALA A 440 -8.48 -32.33 -6.11
CA ALA A 440 -7.68 -33.46 -6.52
C ALA A 440 -6.87 -33.06 -7.76
N ASP A 441 -5.54 -33.10 -7.65
CA ASP A 441 -4.61 -32.79 -8.73
C ASP A 441 -3.91 -34.06 -9.20
N THR A 442 -4.49 -34.70 -10.22
CA THR A 442 -3.93 -35.91 -10.83
C THR A 442 -2.74 -35.63 -11.74
N LEU A 443 -2.63 -34.41 -12.29
CA LEU A 443 -1.60 -34.02 -13.26
C LEU A 443 -0.46 -33.19 -12.64
N ASN A 444 -0.50 -32.98 -11.31
CA ASN A 444 0.52 -32.28 -10.54
C ASN A 444 0.79 -30.82 -11.00
N HIS A 445 -0.24 -30.16 -11.56
CA HIS A 445 -0.15 -28.87 -12.24
C HIS A 445 -0.66 -27.69 -11.42
N ILE A 446 -1.36 -27.93 -10.30
CA ILE A 446 -2.02 -26.88 -9.51
C ILE A 446 -1.04 -26.28 -8.49
N ALA A 447 -0.72 -24.99 -8.59
CA ALA A 447 0.18 -24.29 -7.67
C ALA A 447 -0.44 -24.09 -6.27
N ALA A 448 -0.41 -25.16 -5.47
CA ALA A 448 -0.96 -25.26 -4.14
C ALA A 448 -0.24 -26.31 -3.29
N PRO A 449 -0.21 -26.16 -1.95
CA PRO A 449 0.34 -27.16 -1.03
C PRO A 449 -0.32 -28.52 -1.17
N LEU A 450 0.50 -29.58 -1.19
CA LEU A 450 0.03 -30.96 -1.07
C LEU A 450 -0.46 -31.23 0.36
N LEU A 451 -1.61 -31.89 0.48
CA LEU A 451 -2.25 -32.25 1.74
C LEU A 451 -1.85 -33.67 2.24
N GLY A 452 -0.65 -34.13 1.87
CA GLY A 452 -0.15 -35.46 2.21
C GLY A 452 0.60 -35.51 3.54
N GLY A 453 0.45 -36.63 4.27
CA GLY A 453 1.14 -36.91 5.54
C GLY A 453 0.51 -36.25 6.77
N GLY A 454 0.32 -37.04 7.84
CA GLY A 454 -0.45 -36.65 9.04
C GLY A 454 -0.03 -35.32 9.68
N TRP A 455 1.28 -35.07 9.86
CA TRP A 455 1.76 -33.84 10.49
C TRP A 455 1.64 -32.59 9.61
N ARG A 456 1.89 -32.71 8.29
CA ARG A 456 1.73 -31.60 7.34
C ARG A 456 0.26 -31.20 7.24
N ARG A 457 -0.61 -32.22 7.15
CA ARG A 457 -2.05 -32.08 7.14
C ARG A 457 -2.58 -31.41 8.41
N LEU A 458 -2.15 -31.85 9.59
CA LEU A 458 -2.50 -31.22 10.86
C LEU A 458 -2.03 -29.76 10.91
N GLY A 459 -0.79 -29.48 10.48
CA GLY A 459 -0.22 -28.14 10.41
C GLY A 459 -1.03 -27.21 9.51
N LEU A 460 -1.38 -27.65 8.29
CA LEU A 460 -2.22 -26.89 7.37
C LEU A 460 -3.64 -26.68 7.93
N ALA A 461 -4.27 -27.73 8.45
CA ALA A 461 -5.62 -27.66 9.02
C ALA A 461 -5.71 -26.69 10.20
N TRP A 462 -4.74 -26.73 11.12
CA TRP A 462 -4.67 -25.83 12.25
C TRP A 462 -4.31 -24.40 11.79
N GLY A 463 -3.35 -24.26 10.88
CA GLY A 463 -2.96 -22.99 10.29
C GLY A 463 -4.16 -22.21 9.73
N VAL A 464 -4.94 -22.87 8.87
CA VAL A 464 -6.12 -22.34 8.16
C VAL A 464 -7.39 -22.31 9.04
N ARG A 465 -7.32 -22.71 10.31
CA ARG A 465 -8.46 -22.77 11.26
C ARG A 465 -9.60 -23.69 10.81
N ARG A 466 -9.29 -24.73 10.03
CA ARG A 466 -10.26 -25.73 9.55
C ARG A 466 -9.81 -27.12 10.00
N LEU A 467 -9.94 -27.43 11.29
CA LEU A 467 -9.51 -28.71 11.87
C LEU A 467 -10.19 -29.93 11.26
N ARG A 468 -11.39 -29.78 10.68
CA ARG A 468 -12.06 -30.84 9.91
C ARG A 468 -11.21 -31.35 8.74
N LEU A 469 -10.33 -30.50 8.18
CA LEU A 469 -9.38 -30.91 7.14
C LEU A 469 -8.36 -31.94 7.63
N ALA A 470 -8.11 -32.06 8.93
CA ALA A 470 -7.16 -33.03 9.47
C ALA A 470 -7.70 -34.46 9.52
N PHE A 471 -9.03 -34.63 9.57
CA PHE A 471 -9.68 -35.92 9.87
C PHE A 471 -10.55 -36.48 8.72
N GLY A 472 -10.71 -35.75 7.60
CA GLY A 472 -11.52 -36.21 6.47
C GLY A 472 -10.86 -37.33 5.64
N ALA A 473 -11.66 -38.16 4.96
CA ALA A 473 -11.12 -39.08 3.96
C ALA A 473 -10.67 -38.28 2.71
N THR A 474 -9.39 -38.34 2.38
CA THR A 474 -8.80 -37.68 1.20
C THR A 474 -7.70 -38.58 0.63
N ASP A 475 -7.57 -38.65 -0.69
CA ASP A 475 -6.41 -39.27 -1.31
C ASP A 475 -5.18 -38.38 -1.03
N GLU A 476 -4.35 -38.82 -0.08
CA GLU A 476 -3.22 -38.06 0.47
C GLU A 476 -2.16 -37.72 -0.58
N GLN A 477 -2.09 -38.48 -1.69
CA GLN A 477 -1.10 -38.27 -2.73
C GLN A 477 -1.56 -37.30 -3.83
N ARG A 478 -2.86 -36.98 -3.89
CA ARG A 478 -3.44 -36.17 -4.99
C ARG A 478 -4.16 -34.92 -4.50
N THR A 479 -4.50 -34.85 -3.22
CA THR A 479 -5.28 -33.72 -2.69
C THR A 479 -4.37 -32.51 -2.44
N ARG A 480 -4.72 -31.37 -3.04
CA ARG A 480 -4.08 -30.08 -2.79
C ARG A 480 -5.02 -29.10 -2.11
N LEU A 481 -4.45 -28.23 -1.27
CA LEU A 481 -5.17 -27.18 -0.56
C LEU A 481 -5.02 -25.85 -1.32
N LEU A 482 -6.00 -25.49 -2.13
CA LEU A 482 -6.05 -24.14 -2.71
C LEU A 482 -6.27 -23.12 -1.60
N MET A 483 -5.43 -22.09 -1.56
CA MET A 483 -5.54 -20.95 -0.65
C MET A 483 -5.40 -19.66 -1.46
N ARG A 484 -6.03 -18.57 -1.02
CA ARG A 484 -6.01 -17.26 -1.70
C ARG A 484 -6.39 -17.42 -3.17
N ARG A 485 -7.60 -17.93 -3.39
CA ARG A 485 -8.17 -18.14 -4.72
C ARG A 485 -8.64 -16.84 -5.37
N ASP A 486 -8.88 -15.79 -4.59
CA ASP A 486 -9.14 -14.46 -5.12
C ASP A 486 -7.87 -13.85 -5.75
N VAL A 487 -7.97 -13.42 -7.02
CA VAL A 487 -6.83 -12.87 -7.80
C VAL A 487 -6.20 -11.67 -7.09
N ARG A 488 -7.02 -10.72 -6.60
CA ARG A 488 -6.50 -9.51 -5.95
C ARG A 488 -5.73 -9.86 -4.67
N THR A 489 -6.29 -10.75 -3.86
CA THR A 489 -5.68 -11.22 -2.61
C THR A 489 -4.38 -11.97 -2.87
N ARG A 490 -4.35 -12.82 -3.90
CA ARG A 490 -3.16 -13.56 -4.32
C ARG A 490 -2.03 -12.64 -4.79
N VAL A 491 -2.35 -11.71 -5.69
CA VAL A 491 -1.37 -10.76 -6.23
C VAL A 491 -0.80 -9.88 -5.12
N ARG A 492 -1.64 -9.32 -4.24
CA ARG A 492 -1.17 -8.52 -3.08
C ARG A 492 -0.27 -9.31 -2.13
N ALA A 493 -0.51 -10.61 -1.98
CA ALA A 493 0.31 -11.46 -1.12
C ALA A 493 1.69 -11.81 -1.74
N LEU A 494 1.79 -11.92 -3.06
CA LEU A 494 3.04 -12.21 -3.79
C LEU A 494 3.85 -10.95 -4.12
N TYR A 495 3.20 -9.81 -4.34
CA TYR A 495 3.84 -8.54 -4.67
C TYR A 495 3.49 -7.44 -3.65
N PRO A 496 3.71 -7.66 -2.34
CA PRO A 496 3.27 -6.72 -1.30
C PRO A 496 4.00 -5.38 -1.36
N PHE A 497 5.11 -5.30 -2.10
CA PHE A 497 5.91 -4.10 -2.32
C PHE A 497 5.40 -3.24 -3.50
N PHE A 498 4.43 -3.73 -4.27
CA PHE A 498 3.71 -2.95 -5.28
C PHE A 498 2.25 -2.78 -4.89
N SER A 499 1.63 -1.69 -5.35
CA SER A 499 0.18 -1.54 -5.32
C SER A 499 -0.42 -2.22 -6.55
N ALA A 500 -1.35 -3.15 -6.33
CA ALA A 500 -2.10 -3.77 -7.41
C ALA A 500 -3.14 -2.78 -7.96
N GLY A 501 -3.29 -2.78 -9.28
CA GLY A 501 -4.29 -2.03 -10.02
C GLY A 501 -5.72 -2.31 -9.59
N ALA A 502 -6.60 -1.34 -9.87
CA ALA A 502 -8.03 -1.44 -9.57
C ALA A 502 -8.75 -2.36 -10.56
N THR A 503 -8.23 -2.53 -11.78
CA THR A 503 -8.88 -3.25 -12.88
C THR A 503 -8.13 -4.55 -13.29
N PRO A 504 -8.32 -5.68 -12.57
CA PRO A 504 -7.94 -7.00 -13.06
C PRO A 504 -8.67 -7.29 -14.37
N GLN A 505 -7.93 -7.66 -15.40
CA GLN A 505 -8.48 -7.96 -16.72
C GLN A 505 -8.29 -9.44 -17.02
N ALA A 506 -9.35 -10.11 -17.42
CA ALA A 506 -9.28 -11.48 -17.91
C ALA A 506 -8.89 -11.45 -19.40
N PHE A 507 -8.08 -12.41 -19.84
CA PHE A 507 -7.73 -12.59 -21.24
C PHE A 507 -7.48 -14.08 -21.55
N VAL A 508 -7.66 -14.47 -22.80
CA VAL A 508 -7.45 -15.85 -23.24
C VAL A 508 -6.19 -15.91 -24.10
N ALA A 509 -5.30 -16.82 -23.74
CA ALA A 509 -4.13 -17.13 -24.55
C ALA A 509 -4.08 -18.64 -24.78
N ARG A 510 -4.05 -19.04 -26.05
CA ARG A 510 -4.28 -20.42 -26.50
C ARG A 510 -5.63 -20.93 -25.95
N ASP A 511 -5.59 -21.98 -25.14
CA ASP A 511 -6.76 -22.66 -24.58
C ASP A 511 -6.86 -22.45 -23.05
N SER A 512 -6.27 -21.36 -22.53
CA SER A 512 -6.23 -21.07 -21.10
C SER A 512 -6.69 -19.65 -20.80
N LEU A 513 -7.49 -19.53 -19.75
CA LEU A 513 -7.89 -18.25 -19.16
C LEU A 513 -6.79 -17.75 -18.21
N TRP A 514 -6.45 -16.47 -18.37
CA TRP A 514 -5.44 -15.77 -17.58
C TRP A 514 -6.02 -14.47 -17.03
N TRP A 515 -5.46 -14.01 -15.92
CA TRP A 515 -5.72 -12.69 -15.37
C TRP A 515 -4.46 -11.84 -15.45
N ALA A 516 -4.61 -10.61 -15.92
CA ALA A 516 -3.60 -9.58 -15.88
C ALA A 516 -3.99 -8.52 -14.84
N VAL A 517 -3.06 -8.21 -13.94
CA VAL A 517 -3.23 -7.15 -12.94
C VAL A 517 -2.02 -6.23 -13.03
N GLU A 518 -2.24 -4.96 -13.34
CA GLU A 518 -1.16 -3.98 -13.34
C GLU A 518 -0.59 -3.79 -11.93
N LEU A 519 0.72 -3.63 -11.85
CA LEU A 519 1.46 -3.42 -10.61
C LEU A 519 2.11 -2.04 -10.67
N PHE A 520 1.95 -1.27 -9.59
CA PHE A 520 2.49 0.09 -9.49
C PHE A 520 3.44 0.22 -8.31
N HIS A 521 4.56 0.90 -8.55
CA HIS A 521 5.34 1.51 -7.50
C HIS A 521 4.65 2.76 -7.02
N THR A 522 4.17 2.75 -5.77
CA THR A 522 3.48 3.90 -5.20
C THR A 522 4.19 4.44 -3.97
N SER A 523 4.23 5.77 -3.83
CA SER A 523 4.73 6.43 -2.63
C SER A 523 3.90 7.66 -2.29
N ASN A 524 3.80 7.95 -0.99
CA ASN A 524 3.23 9.20 -0.47
C ASN A 524 4.32 10.25 -0.19
N ASP A 525 5.59 9.86 -0.34
CA ASP A 525 6.74 10.61 0.15
C ASP A 525 7.61 11.15 -0.98
N TYR A 526 7.13 11.07 -2.23
CA TYR A 526 7.83 11.65 -3.37
C TYR A 526 7.75 13.19 -3.30
N PRO A 527 8.91 13.89 -3.26
CA PRO A 527 8.95 15.32 -3.00
C PRO A 527 8.36 16.12 -4.16
N LEU A 528 7.78 17.28 -3.85
CA LEU A 528 7.28 18.30 -4.79
C LEU A 528 6.10 17.87 -5.68
N ALA A 529 5.85 16.58 -5.85
CA ALA A 529 4.77 16.07 -6.69
C ALA A 529 3.40 16.32 -6.07
N GLU A 530 2.46 16.73 -6.93
CA GLU A 530 1.07 16.91 -6.58
C GLU A 530 0.43 15.57 -6.20
N PRO A 531 -0.35 15.51 -5.11
CA PRO A 531 -1.10 14.30 -4.76
C PRO A 531 -2.25 14.06 -5.74
N LEU A 532 -2.30 12.86 -6.35
CA LEU A 532 -3.37 12.41 -7.25
C LEU A 532 -4.06 11.17 -6.71
N ALA A 533 -5.34 11.00 -7.03
CA ALA A 533 -6.08 9.79 -6.70
C ALA A 533 -5.63 8.63 -7.62
N VAL A 534 -5.15 7.55 -7.02
CA VAL A 534 -4.71 6.32 -7.71
C VAL A 534 -5.43 5.14 -7.06
N ALA A 535 -6.31 4.47 -7.81
CA ALA A 535 -7.14 3.36 -7.31
C ALA A 535 -7.91 3.72 -6.02
N GLY A 536 -8.50 4.92 -5.97
CA GLY A 536 -9.25 5.42 -4.81
C GLY A 536 -8.39 5.90 -3.63
N VAL A 537 -7.05 5.85 -3.75
CA VAL A 537 -6.13 6.31 -2.70
C VAL A 537 -5.22 7.40 -3.22
N THR A 538 -5.13 8.50 -2.48
CA THR A 538 -4.24 9.61 -2.82
C THR A 538 -2.77 9.20 -2.71
N ARG A 539 -2.03 9.32 -3.81
CA ARG A 539 -0.59 9.03 -3.93
C ARG A 539 0.13 10.22 -4.56
N ARG A 540 1.43 10.38 -4.27
CA ARG A 540 2.29 11.40 -4.92
C ARG A 540 3.16 10.82 -6.02
N PHE A 541 3.27 9.51 -6.05
CA PHE A 541 4.05 8.75 -7.00
C PHE A 541 3.32 7.47 -7.32
N ALA A 542 3.18 7.17 -8.61
CA ALA A 542 2.62 5.94 -9.12
C ALA A 542 3.19 5.66 -10.52
N VAL A 543 4.19 4.78 -10.59
CA VAL A 543 4.82 4.36 -11.85
C VAL A 543 4.60 2.87 -12.05
N ALA A 544 4.34 2.44 -13.29
CA ALA A 544 4.12 1.04 -13.64
C ALA A 544 5.38 0.20 -13.35
N ALA A 545 5.24 -0.78 -12.47
CA ALA A 545 6.27 -1.72 -12.05
C ALA A 545 6.25 -3.03 -12.85
N GLY A 546 5.11 -3.37 -13.46
CA GLY A 546 4.94 -4.61 -14.22
C GLY A 546 3.48 -5.04 -14.31
N VAL A 547 3.25 -6.27 -14.78
CA VAL A 547 1.92 -6.87 -14.85
C VAL A 547 1.99 -8.25 -14.20
N ALA A 548 1.22 -8.47 -13.14
CA ALA A 548 1.05 -9.80 -12.56
C ALA A 548 0.13 -10.62 -13.46
N ILE A 549 0.63 -11.78 -13.89
CA ILE A 549 -0.10 -12.75 -14.70
C ILE A 549 -0.45 -13.94 -13.83
N VAL A 550 -1.73 -14.32 -13.82
CA VAL A 550 -2.25 -15.43 -13.03
C VAL A 550 -2.99 -16.40 -13.94
N ASN A 551 -2.55 -17.65 -13.97
CA ASN A 551 -3.29 -18.70 -14.67
C ASN A 551 -4.54 -19.06 -13.84
N ALA A 552 -5.72 -19.00 -14.45
CA ALA A 552 -6.96 -19.22 -13.72
C ALA A 552 -7.18 -20.70 -13.29
N HIS A 553 -6.54 -21.65 -13.97
CA HIS A 553 -6.69 -23.10 -13.76
C HIS A 553 -5.61 -23.67 -12.84
N SER A 554 -4.34 -23.33 -13.06
CA SER A 554 -3.24 -23.81 -12.21
C SER A 554 -3.01 -22.92 -11.00
N GLY A 555 -3.40 -21.65 -11.05
CA GLY A 555 -3.06 -20.66 -10.03
C GLY A 555 -1.59 -20.23 -10.05
N GLN A 556 -0.79 -20.68 -11.02
CA GLN A 556 0.57 -20.18 -11.23
C GLN A 556 0.53 -18.66 -11.41
N THR A 557 1.46 -17.96 -10.79
CA THR A 557 1.48 -16.49 -10.76
C THR A 557 2.91 -15.99 -10.88
N PHE A 558 3.13 -15.04 -11.79
CA PHE A 558 4.41 -14.38 -11.99
C PHE A 558 4.20 -12.93 -12.44
N ALA A 559 5.19 -12.06 -12.22
CA ALA A 559 5.14 -10.68 -12.69
C ALA A 559 5.99 -10.51 -13.95
N LEU A 560 5.37 -10.02 -15.01
CA LEU A 560 6.03 -9.58 -16.23
C LEU A 560 6.73 -8.25 -15.99
N VAL A 561 8.06 -8.24 -16.15
CA VAL A 561 8.85 -7.03 -15.99
C VAL A 561 8.66 -6.11 -17.21
N PRO A 562 8.54 -4.78 -17.02
CA PRO A 562 8.59 -3.81 -18.11
C PRO A 562 9.89 -3.92 -18.90
N ARG A 563 9.90 -3.49 -20.18
CA ARG A 563 11.15 -3.46 -20.97
C ARG A 563 12.19 -2.50 -20.40
N ARG A 564 11.73 -1.41 -19.77
CA ARG A 564 12.54 -0.41 -19.09
C ARG A 564 12.06 -0.30 -17.64
N PRO A 565 12.44 -1.25 -16.77
CA PRO A 565 12.04 -1.20 -15.37
C PRO A 565 12.74 -0.04 -14.67
N ASP A 566 12.02 0.64 -13.78
CA ASP A 566 12.57 1.70 -12.93
C ASP A 566 13.62 1.13 -11.95
N ALA A 567 14.29 2.01 -11.20
CA ALA A 567 15.32 1.60 -10.25
C ALA A 567 14.76 0.63 -9.18
N MET A 568 13.54 0.88 -8.68
CA MET A 568 12.95 0.06 -7.63
C MET A 568 12.48 -1.30 -8.16
N THR A 569 11.88 -1.38 -9.36
CA THR A 569 11.53 -2.68 -9.98
C THR A 569 12.78 -3.52 -10.22
N ARG A 570 13.85 -2.91 -10.78
CA ARG A 570 15.13 -3.61 -11.01
C ARG A 570 15.68 -4.20 -9.73
N TRP A 571 15.62 -3.43 -8.65
CA TRP A 571 16.12 -3.84 -7.35
C TRP A 571 15.32 -5.03 -6.78
N TRP A 572 13.99 -4.96 -6.74
CA TRP A 572 13.15 -6.08 -6.28
C TRP A 572 13.35 -7.35 -7.12
N ARG A 573 13.43 -7.18 -8.45
CA ARG A 573 13.70 -8.29 -9.38
C ARG A 573 15.03 -8.97 -9.08
N ASN A 574 16.09 -8.19 -8.81
CA ASN A 574 17.41 -8.76 -8.50
C ASN A 574 17.39 -9.50 -7.14
N ARG A 575 16.59 -9.03 -6.17
CA ARG A 575 16.53 -9.61 -4.83
C ARG A 575 15.61 -10.85 -4.74
N LEU A 576 14.53 -10.87 -5.51
CA LEU A 576 13.50 -11.91 -5.52
C LEU A 576 13.25 -12.44 -6.94
N PRO A 577 14.26 -12.97 -7.64
CA PRO A 577 14.17 -13.30 -9.07
C PRO A 577 13.09 -14.33 -9.41
N SER A 578 12.74 -15.23 -8.48
CA SER A 578 11.72 -16.25 -8.72
C SER A 578 10.30 -15.71 -8.90
N LEU A 579 10.05 -14.45 -8.52
CA LEU A 579 8.74 -13.80 -8.68
C LEU A 579 8.57 -13.10 -10.03
N PHE A 580 9.67 -12.89 -10.77
CA PHE A 580 9.68 -12.04 -11.95
C PHE A 580 10.13 -12.83 -13.17
N VAL A 581 9.44 -12.59 -14.28
CA VAL A 581 9.79 -13.18 -15.57
C VAL A 581 10.01 -12.05 -16.57
N THR A 582 11.11 -12.14 -17.31
CA THR A 582 11.38 -11.22 -18.42
C THR A 582 10.49 -11.57 -19.60
N ARG A 583 10.20 -10.58 -20.45
CA ARG A 583 9.37 -10.83 -21.64
C ARG A 583 9.95 -11.89 -22.58
N ASP A 584 11.27 -12.01 -22.63
CA ASP A 584 11.94 -13.01 -23.49
C ASP A 584 11.78 -14.45 -22.96
N GLY A 585 11.45 -14.62 -21.68
CA GLY A 585 11.19 -15.92 -21.06
C GLY A 585 9.72 -16.35 -21.11
N VAL A 586 8.87 -15.61 -21.83
CA VAL A 586 7.42 -15.84 -21.90
C VAL A 586 7.00 -16.08 -23.34
N ASP A 587 6.01 -16.93 -23.50
CA ASP A 587 5.44 -17.26 -24.81
C ASP A 587 5.00 -16.01 -25.59
N GLY A 588 5.37 -15.94 -26.87
CA GLY A 588 5.00 -14.85 -27.75
C GLY A 588 3.48 -14.77 -28.00
N ASP A 589 2.75 -15.88 -27.90
CA ASP A 589 1.29 -15.88 -27.96
C ASP A 589 0.70 -15.18 -26.73
N LEU A 590 1.16 -15.54 -25.52
CA LEU A 590 0.70 -14.93 -24.28
C LEU A 590 0.96 -13.42 -24.25
N LEU A 591 2.12 -12.99 -24.76
CA LEU A 591 2.45 -11.57 -24.85
C LEU A 591 1.59 -10.81 -25.86
N ARG A 592 1.18 -11.43 -26.97
CA ARG A 592 0.33 -10.80 -27.99
C ARG A 592 -1.08 -10.53 -27.49
N GLU A 593 -1.60 -11.43 -26.66
CA GLU A 593 -2.96 -11.36 -26.09
C GLU A 593 -3.04 -10.52 -24.80
N LEU A 594 -1.94 -9.89 -24.35
CA LEU A 594 -1.97 -9.08 -23.13
C LEU A 594 -2.97 -7.92 -23.28
N PRO A 595 -3.83 -7.69 -22.27
CA PRO A 595 -4.79 -6.60 -22.31
C PRO A 595 -4.11 -5.22 -22.22
N PRO A 596 -4.81 -4.15 -22.61
CA PRO A 596 -4.30 -2.79 -22.52
C PRO A 596 -4.10 -2.34 -21.06
N PRO A 597 -3.09 -1.50 -20.78
CA PRO A 597 -2.78 -1.03 -19.44
C PRO A 597 -3.71 0.12 -18.99
N VAL A 598 -4.96 -0.21 -18.66
CA VAL A 598 -6.03 0.77 -18.35
C VAL A 598 -5.74 1.59 -17.10
N ASP A 599 -5.31 0.97 -16.00
CA ASP A 599 -5.05 1.69 -14.74
C ASP A 599 -3.89 2.68 -14.92
N ARG A 600 -2.85 2.24 -15.64
CA ARG A 600 -1.71 3.10 -15.96
C ARG A 600 -2.15 4.28 -16.83
N ALA A 601 -3.01 4.02 -17.82
CA ALA A 601 -3.54 5.05 -18.70
C ALA A 601 -4.34 6.10 -17.92
N ALA A 602 -5.23 5.66 -17.02
CA ALA A 602 -6.01 6.54 -16.15
C ALA A 602 -5.12 7.42 -15.26
N ILE A 603 -4.09 6.85 -14.63
CA ILE A 603 -3.11 7.59 -13.81
C ILE A 603 -2.38 8.63 -14.66
N GLN A 604 -1.82 8.20 -15.80
CA GLN A 604 -1.03 9.06 -16.68
C GLN A 604 -1.85 10.23 -17.22
N GLY A 605 -3.08 10.00 -17.68
CA GLY A 605 -3.87 11.09 -18.21
C GLY A 605 -4.51 11.98 -17.13
N THR A 606 -4.77 11.46 -15.91
CA THR A 606 -5.13 12.32 -14.77
C THR A 606 -3.98 13.26 -14.40
N ALA A 607 -2.74 12.74 -14.41
CA ALA A 607 -1.55 13.55 -14.19
C ALA A 607 -1.33 14.56 -15.32
N LEU A 608 -1.49 14.12 -16.58
CA LEU A 608 -1.44 14.99 -17.75
C LEU A 608 -2.44 16.15 -17.65
N ALA A 609 -3.63 15.90 -17.11
CA ALA A 609 -4.64 16.93 -16.93
C ALA A 609 -4.25 18.04 -15.95
N ARG A 610 -3.39 17.72 -14.99
CA ARG A 610 -2.86 18.68 -14.02
C ARG A 610 -1.63 19.41 -14.53
N THR A 611 -0.80 18.74 -15.31
CA THR A 611 0.56 19.23 -15.62
C THR A 611 0.77 19.69 -17.06
N GLY A 612 -0.05 19.23 -18.00
CA GLY A 612 0.22 19.36 -19.43
C GLY A 612 1.49 18.63 -19.89
N PHE A 613 1.87 18.86 -21.15
CA PHE A 613 3.16 18.43 -21.73
C PHE A 613 4.24 19.51 -21.52
N ARG A 614 5.53 19.20 -21.79
CA ARG A 614 6.69 20.11 -21.56
C ARG A 614 6.50 21.52 -22.09
N ASN A 615 5.84 21.67 -23.23
CA ASN A 615 5.74 22.93 -23.97
C ASN A 615 4.28 23.34 -24.24
N ASP A 616 3.32 22.78 -23.50
CA ASP A 616 1.90 22.96 -23.81
C ASP A 616 1.14 23.52 -22.60
N THR A 617 0.34 24.55 -22.85
CA THR A 617 -0.49 25.22 -21.82
C THR A 617 -1.91 24.69 -21.76
N LEU A 618 -2.27 23.73 -22.63
CA LEU A 618 -3.61 23.18 -22.70
C LEU A 618 -3.87 22.23 -21.52
N ALA A 619 -4.76 22.65 -20.63
CA ALA A 619 -5.35 21.78 -19.62
C ALA A 619 -6.33 20.82 -20.31
N LEU A 620 -5.87 19.59 -20.54
CA LEU A 620 -6.67 18.50 -21.11
C LEU A 620 -7.25 17.66 -19.98
N ARG A 621 -8.56 17.38 -19.97
CA ARG A 621 -9.19 16.44 -19.05
C ARG A 621 -9.62 15.20 -19.83
N PRO A 622 -8.93 14.05 -19.69
CA PRO A 622 -9.47 12.81 -20.20
C PRO A 622 -10.62 12.33 -19.33
N LEU A 623 -11.65 11.78 -19.96
CA LEU A 623 -12.88 11.31 -19.32
C LEU A 623 -12.78 9.81 -19.05
N PHE A 624 -12.20 9.45 -17.92
CA PHE A 624 -11.91 8.06 -17.54
C PHE A 624 -13.10 7.32 -16.93
N GLN A 625 -14.16 8.05 -16.55
CA GLN A 625 -15.44 7.50 -16.12
C GLN A 625 -16.49 7.95 -17.14
N ALA A 626 -17.29 7.00 -17.63
CA ALA A 626 -18.58 7.35 -18.20
C ALA A 626 -19.40 7.91 -17.03
N ASP A 627 -19.66 9.23 -17.04
CA ASP A 627 -20.45 9.91 -16.01
C ASP A 627 -21.90 9.36 -15.93
N ASP A 628 -22.33 8.56 -16.92
CA ASP A 628 -23.70 8.04 -17.08
C ASP A 628 -23.80 6.49 -17.12
N ALA A 629 -22.75 5.73 -16.77
CA ALA A 629 -22.90 4.27 -16.70
C ALA A 629 -23.70 3.87 -15.46
N ASP A 630 -24.78 3.09 -15.65
CA ASP A 630 -25.58 2.53 -14.55
C ASP A 630 -24.71 1.62 -13.66
N LEU A 631 -24.17 2.21 -12.59
CA LEU A 631 -23.32 1.56 -11.58
C LEU A 631 -24.05 0.49 -10.74
N GLU A 632 -25.35 0.29 -10.98
CA GLU A 632 -26.19 -0.65 -10.22
C GLU A 632 -26.02 -2.12 -10.67
N LEU A 633 -25.46 -2.39 -11.85
CA LEU A 633 -25.46 -3.74 -12.43
C LEU A 633 -24.26 -4.62 -12.03
N LEU A 634 -23.05 -4.07 -11.83
CA LEU A 634 -21.90 -4.77 -11.24
C LEU A 634 -20.91 -3.79 -10.55
N PRO A 635 -20.23 -4.18 -9.45
CA PRO A 635 -19.22 -3.34 -8.82
C PRO A 635 -17.91 -3.28 -9.64
N GLY A 636 -17.73 -2.24 -10.45
CA GLY A 636 -16.46 -1.93 -11.12
C GLY A 636 -16.58 -0.76 -12.12
N PRO A 637 -15.51 0.00 -12.38
CA PRO A 637 -15.56 1.04 -13.42
C PRO A 637 -15.65 0.40 -14.81
N PRO A 638 -16.54 0.89 -15.70
CA PRO A 638 -16.62 0.40 -17.08
C PRO A 638 -15.31 0.69 -17.80
N THR A 639 -14.79 -0.30 -18.55
CA THR A 639 -13.59 -0.14 -19.37
C THR A 639 -13.97 -0.26 -20.84
N PRO A 640 -14.20 0.85 -21.55
CA PRO A 640 -14.50 0.81 -22.99
C PRO A 640 -13.30 0.29 -23.77
N PHE A 641 -13.44 -0.86 -24.43
CA PHE A 641 -12.39 -1.41 -25.29
C PHE A 641 -12.60 -0.96 -26.74
N VAL A 642 -11.50 -0.69 -27.43
CA VAL A 642 -11.50 -0.45 -28.87
C VAL A 642 -10.88 -1.68 -29.53
N SER A 643 -11.67 -2.34 -30.39
CA SER A 643 -11.16 -3.41 -31.25
C SER A 643 -10.17 -2.82 -32.25
N SER A 644 -8.98 -3.40 -32.33
CA SER A 644 -8.02 -3.10 -33.41
C SER A 644 -8.21 -4.13 -34.53
N ALA A 645 -7.83 -3.77 -35.77
CA ALA A 645 -8.00 -4.63 -36.94
C ALA A 645 -7.50 -6.06 -36.70
N ALA A 646 -8.08 -7.06 -37.39
CA ALA A 646 -7.74 -8.47 -37.24
C ALA A 646 -6.22 -8.72 -37.11
N GLY A 647 -5.79 -9.31 -35.99
CA GLY A 647 -4.38 -9.62 -35.68
C GLY A 647 -3.60 -8.51 -34.95
N GLN A 648 -4.23 -7.39 -34.61
CA GLN A 648 -3.65 -6.34 -33.76
C GLN A 648 -4.04 -6.56 -32.27
N PRO A 649 -3.25 -6.02 -31.31
CA PRO A 649 -3.54 -6.15 -29.89
C PRO A 649 -4.74 -5.29 -29.45
N LEU A 650 -5.47 -5.75 -28.44
CA LEU A 650 -6.60 -5.03 -27.86
C LEU A 650 -6.18 -3.61 -27.40
N ALA A 651 -7.02 -2.62 -27.68
CA ALA A 651 -6.83 -1.26 -27.23
C ALA A 651 -7.97 -0.82 -26.30
N TRP A 652 -7.71 0.21 -25.50
CA TRP A 652 -8.67 0.90 -24.65
C TRP A 652 -8.59 2.38 -24.97
N GLY A 653 -9.71 3.07 -25.02
CA GLY A 653 -9.79 4.47 -25.47
C GLY A 653 -10.69 5.31 -24.56
N SER A 654 -10.29 6.54 -24.29
CA SER A 654 -11.07 7.52 -23.54
C SER A 654 -10.98 8.89 -24.22
N PRO A 655 -12.09 9.61 -24.41
CA PRO A 655 -12.05 10.94 -25.01
C PRO A 655 -11.31 11.93 -24.09
N ALA A 656 -10.53 12.82 -24.71
CA ALA A 656 -9.81 13.89 -24.03
C ALA A 656 -10.43 15.24 -24.42
N VAL A 657 -11.01 15.93 -23.44
CA VAL A 657 -11.65 17.24 -23.62
C VAL A 657 -10.82 18.36 -23.01
N ASP A 658 -10.96 19.60 -23.48
CA ASP A 658 -10.39 20.76 -22.80
C ASP A 658 -11.35 21.34 -21.74
N GLY A 659 -10.91 22.40 -21.04
CA GLY A 659 -11.73 23.09 -20.04
C GLY A 659 -12.99 23.77 -20.58
N LEU A 660 -13.22 23.77 -21.90
CA LEU A 660 -14.41 24.33 -22.57
C LEU A 660 -15.30 23.23 -23.18
N ASP A 661 -15.14 21.98 -22.73
CA ASP A 661 -15.89 20.80 -23.22
C ASP A 661 -15.63 20.45 -24.70
N ARG A 662 -14.50 20.90 -25.27
CA ARG A 662 -14.14 20.56 -26.66
C ARG A 662 -13.26 19.33 -26.69
N MET A 663 -13.63 18.35 -27.51
CA MET A 663 -12.80 17.18 -27.79
C MET A 663 -11.50 17.64 -28.48
N ARG A 664 -10.36 17.27 -27.90
CA ARG A 664 -9.01 17.54 -28.43
C ARG A 664 -8.32 16.28 -28.94
N GLY A 665 -8.85 15.12 -28.58
CA GLY A 665 -8.31 13.84 -29.01
C GLY A 665 -8.90 12.67 -28.24
N VAL A 666 -8.30 11.50 -28.44
CA VAL A 666 -8.59 10.26 -27.72
C VAL A 666 -7.31 9.79 -27.04
N PHE A 667 -7.39 9.55 -25.74
CA PHE A 667 -6.36 8.90 -24.97
C PHE A 667 -6.50 7.39 -25.15
N VAL A 668 -5.48 6.75 -25.72
CA VAL A 668 -5.51 5.34 -26.12
C VAL A 668 -4.43 4.57 -25.37
N ALA A 669 -4.79 3.42 -24.80
CA ALA A 669 -3.86 2.43 -24.27
C ALA A 669 -3.91 1.17 -25.13
N VAL A 670 -2.78 0.76 -25.67
CA VAL A 670 -2.68 -0.45 -26.51
C VAL A 670 -2.01 -1.55 -25.72
N GLY A 671 -2.57 -2.76 -25.77
CA GLY A 671 -2.06 -3.96 -25.13
C GLY A 671 -0.95 -4.66 -25.92
N GLY A 672 -0.85 -5.98 -25.74
CA GLY A 672 0.07 -6.85 -26.45
C GLY A 672 1.53 -6.78 -26.00
N ALA A 673 2.44 -7.20 -26.89
CA ALA A 673 3.84 -7.43 -26.55
C ALA A 673 4.64 -6.15 -26.28
N ARG A 674 4.08 -4.98 -26.62
CA ARG A 674 4.66 -3.64 -26.42
C ARG A 674 3.56 -2.66 -25.98
N PRO A 675 3.06 -2.79 -24.75
CA PRO A 675 1.95 -1.96 -24.29
C PRO A 675 2.40 -0.50 -24.19
N ARG A 676 1.55 0.42 -24.64
CA ARG A 676 1.84 1.86 -24.71
C ARG A 676 0.58 2.67 -24.49
N THR A 677 0.77 3.88 -23.98
CA THR A 677 -0.27 4.90 -23.89
C THR A 677 0.07 6.04 -24.85
N ALA A 678 -0.95 6.56 -25.51
CA ALA A 678 -0.81 7.64 -26.47
C ALA A 678 -2.00 8.58 -26.40
N LEU A 679 -1.76 9.84 -26.77
CA LEU A 679 -2.80 10.80 -27.07
C LEU A 679 -2.86 10.98 -28.59
N VAL A 680 -3.96 10.52 -29.19
CA VAL A 680 -4.27 10.73 -30.60
C VAL A 680 -5.05 12.03 -30.69
N GLU A 681 -4.42 13.07 -31.22
CA GLU A 681 -5.03 14.40 -31.31
C GLU A 681 -5.99 14.47 -32.50
N GLN A 682 -7.12 15.15 -32.32
CA GLN A 682 -8.03 15.45 -33.41
C GLN A 682 -7.98 16.94 -33.77
N PRO A 683 -7.93 17.28 -35.07
CA PRO A 683 -7.90 18.66 -35.53
C PRO A 683 -9.23 19.39 -35.29
N ASP A 684 -10.36 18.69 -35.30
CA ASP A 684 -11.69 19.30 -35.19
C ASP A 684 -12.17 19.40 -33.73
N SER A 685 -12.57 20.60 -33.32
CA SER A 685 -13.02 20.86 -31.95
C SER A 685 -14.54 20.68 -31.82
N VAL A 686 -15.02 19.43 -31.84
CA VAL A 686 -16.44 19.12 -31.54
C VAL A 686 -16.66 19.18 -30.02
N ARG A 687 -17.80 19.74 -29.57
CA ARG A 687 -18.18 19.68 -28.15
C ARG A 687 -18.60 18.26 -27.77
N TRP A 688 -18.08 17.76 -26.66
CA TRP A 688 -18.35 16.39 -26.20
C TRP A 688 -19.83 16.20 -25.83
N SER A 689 -20.42 17.15 -25.10
CA SER A 689 -21.87 17.18 -24.85
C SER A 689 -22.71 17.05 -26.12
N SER A 690 -22.36 17.78 -27.18
CA SER A 690 -23.07 17.72 -28.47
C SER A 690 -22.82 16.44 -29.28
N LEU A 691 -21.77 15.68 -28.95
CA LEU A 691 -21.51 14.36 -29.53
C LEU A 691 -22.35 13.31 -28.79
N LEU A 692 -22.39 13.34 -27.46
CA LEU A 692 -23.25 12.48 -26.63
C LEU A 692 -24.73 12.62 -27.00
N ASP A 693 -25.23 13.86 -27.10
CA ASP A 693 -26.62 14.13 -27.51
C ASP A 693 -26.95 13.58 -28.90
N ARG A 694 -25.95 13.47 -29.79
CA ARG A 694 -26.15 12.90 -31.13
C ARG A 694 -26.18 11.38 -31.08
N LEU A 695 -25.26 10.76 -30.33
CA LEU A 695 -25.19 9.31 -30.13
C LEU A 695 -26.45 8.78 -29.44
N GLN A 696 -26.94 9.47 -28.41
CA GLN A 696 -28.20 9.13 -27.72
C GLN A 696 -29.39 9.21 -28.67
N ARG A 697 -29.52 10.31 -29.43
CA ARG A 697 -30.62 10.46 -30.40
C ARG A 697 -30.63 9.41 -31.51
N THR A 698 -29.46 8.93 -31.93
CA THR A 698 -29.36 7.81 -32.89
C THR A 698 -29.67 6.45 -32.28
N ALA A 699 -29.54 6.29 -30.97
CA ALA A 699 -29.94 5.07 -30.27
C ALA A 699 -31.44 5.03 -30.00
N ASP A 700 -32.06 6.19 -29.77
CA ASP A 700 -33.51 6.33 -29.55
C ASP A 700 -34.35 6.27 -30.84
N SER A 701 -33.71 6.38 -32.01
CA SER A 701 -34.34 6.37 -33.35
C SER A 701 -34.20 5.03 -34.05
#